data_AF-A0A9Q3MCS2-F1
#
_entry.id   AF-A0A9Q3MCS2-F1
#
_cell.length_a   1.000
_cell.length_b   1.000
_cell.length_c   1.000
_cell.angle_alpha   90.00
_cell.angle_beta   90.00
_cell.angle_gamma   90.00
#
_symmetry.space_group_name_H-M   'P 1'
#
loop_
_entity.id
_entity.type
_entity.pdbx_description
1 polymer ?
#
loop_
_entity_poly.entity_id
_entity_poly.type
_entity_poly.pdbx_seq_one_letter_code
_entity_poly.pdbx_strand_id
1 'polypeptide(L)'
;MVQSHLQFRDRFDAGRQLATKLVALTLEQPVVYALPRGGVPIALEISRALQAPLDLLLVRKIGAPGTPEVALGAVVEGSGAETVINEEVRMATGADDTYLERARQRELVELERRRALYLGSRARLKPAGRTAIVVDDGLATGATAKAALIAIKNQGAAKVVLAVPVAPEATLAEMRPYADIIVCLHPVRAFPGVGAFYSDFHQLTDEETIGLLRQGWVRGGTTGSAHSRRSILVPPLGLVGDLSVPLDPRGIILFAHGSGSSRLSPRNAAVADRLNDKGFATLLLDLLTADEAKDRRNVFDIPLLAERLLEAAIWIQAEPDIADLPLGLFGASTGAGAAMLAAAELQGRVAAVVSRGGRPDLAGPRLAEIEAPTLLIVGGDDREVLTLNQKALHALACEKLLKIVPGATHLFEEPGALEAVTDLASAWFEHYLLKPNQPPTSATPQSISQTSAVAVLRTAAEPLPSLEDANFAAVFDRFAQARVILLGEASHGTSEFYLARAAITRRLIERHGFTIVAVEADWPDAAAIDRYVRQSPHRPMHSTPFARFPTWMWRNKDVDAFISFLRNHNAKKLQGEKVGFYGLDLYNMTASIAAVLAYLDRVDPEAAQIARERYACLSPWSREPAAYGRASLTEGYALCERPVTRILIDLLQKELQYAKNDGAEFFDAMQNARLVADAERYYRAMYYGARESWNHRDQHMFNALQNILAWTGPKAKAVVWAHNSHIGDARFTEMGMERGELNIGQLCRQAYGRDAALIGFGTHSGTVAAASEWDGPMEIKAIRPSRPGSYEDLFHKVGADRFLVDFRAKEHDNLRRVIAAPRLERYIGVIYRPETERWSHYSYASLSDQYDAFVWFDQSCAVIPLPTEVAAGEDETYPFGL
;
A
#
# COMPACT_ATOMS: atom_id res chain seq x y z
N MET A 1 9.54 -19.69 44.27
CA MET A 1 10.07 -19.66 42.89
C MET A 1 10.34 -18.21 42.55
N VAL A 2 11.61 -17.82 42.41
CA VAL A 2 11.98 -16.43 42.08
C VAL A 2 11.72 -16.23 40.58
N GLN A 3 10.83 -15.29 40.23
CA GLN A 3 10.56 -14.89 38.85
C GLN A 3 11.84 -14.31 38.23
N SER A 4 12.44 -15.01 37.26
CA SER A 4 13.50 -14.43 36.43
C SER A 4 12.85 -13.59 35.33
N HIS A 5 12.68 -12.29 35.56
CA HIS A 5 12.51 -11.37 34.45
C HIS A 5 13.83 -11.37 33.66
N LEU A 6 13.79 -11.87 32.43
CA LEU A 6 14.88 -11.74 31.46
C LEU A 6 15.23 -10.24 31.32
N GLN A 7 16.52 -9.90 31.41
CA GLN A 7 16.96 -8.50 31.58
C GLN A 7 17.04 -7.72 30.26
N PHE A 8 17.28 -8.41 29.14
CA PHE A 8 17.36 -7.81 27.82
C PHE A 8 16.45 -8.54 26.83
N ARG A 9 15.78 -7.79 25.96
CA ARG A 9 15.00 -8.42 24.88
C ARG A 9 15.91 -9.12 23.87
N ASP A 10 16.94 -8.42 23.40
CA ASP A 10 17.90 -8.84 22.39
C ASP A 10 19.23 -8.05 22.56
N ARG A 11 20.23 -8.33 21.73
CA ARG A 11 21.53 -7.64 21.77
C ARG A 11 21.43 -6.14 21.44
N PHE A 12 20.48 -5.70 20.62
CA PHE A 12 20.29 -4.27 20.34
C PHE A 12 19.74 -3.52 21.55
N ASP A 13 18.85 -4.18 22.30
CA ASP A 13 18.31 -3.62 23.54
C ASP A 13 19.39 -3.41 24.60
N ALA A 14 20.23 -4.41 24.82
CA ALA A 14 21.41 -4.27 25.67
C ALA A 14 22.35 -3.15 25.19
N GLY A 15 22.52 -3.01 23.86
CA GLY A 15 23.27 -1.94 23.22
C GLY A 15 22.75 -0.54 23.53
N ARG A 16 21.44 -0.29 23.39
CA ARG A 16 20.82 1.01 23.71
C ARG A 16 20.98 1.38 25.19
N GLN A 17 20.84 0.40 26.08
CA GLN A 17 21.01 0.62 27.52
C GLN A 17 22.47 0.94 27.89
N LEU A 18 23.44 0.22 27.31
CA LEU A 18 24.87 0.52 27.49
C LEU A 18 25.25 1.88 26.91
N ALA A 19 24.75 2.20 25.72
CA ALA A 19 24.97 3.48 25.05
C ALA A 19 24.55 4.65 25.95
N THR A 20 23.39 4.54 26.61
CA THR A 20 22.90 5.56 27.56
C THR A 20 23.90 5.81 28.70
N LYS A 21 24.52 4.76 29.25
CA LYS A 21 25.54 4.90 30.29
C LYS A 21 26.84 5.52 29.76
N LEU A 22 27.24 5.15 28.53
CA LEU A 22 28.48 5.65 27.92
C LEU A 22 28.39 7.12 27.50
N VAL A 23 27.23 7.58 27.03
CA VAL A 23 26.98 9.00 26.70
C VAL A 23 27.22 9.90 27.92
N ALA A 24 26.88 9.43 29.12
CA ALA A 24 27.08 10.18 30.37
C ALA A 24 28.55 10.35 30.78
N LEU A 25 29.50 9.63 30.16
CA LEU A 25 30.92 9.65 30.54
C LEU A 25 31.77 10.66 29.77
N THR A 26 31.19 11.42 28.83
CA THR A 26 31.86 12.46 28.04
C THR A 26 33.25 12.03 27.53
N LEU A 27 33.29 10.99 26.70
CA LEU A 27 34.52 10.39 26.20
C LEU A 27 35.13 11.21 25.04
N GLU A 28 36.44 11.46 25.08
CA GLU A 28 37.15 12.19 24.03
C GLU A 28 37.58 11.25 22.89
N GLN A 29 37.26 11.64 21.65
CA GLN A 29 37.55 10.88 20.42
C GLN A 29 37.30 9.36 20.53
N PRO A 30 36.09 8.93 20.93
CA PRO A 30 35.81 7.51 21.12
C PRO A 30 35.88 6.74 19.81
N VAL A 31 36.43 5.51 19.84
CA VAL A 31 36.33 4.51 18.77
C VAL A 31 35.76 3.24 19.38
N VAL A 32 34.73 2.68 18.76
CA VAL A 32 34.05 1.48 19.26
C VAL A 32 34.65 0.26 18.56
N TYR A 33 35.16 -0.68 19.35
CA TYR A 33 35.73 -1.94 18.91
C TYR A 33 34.85 -3.11 19.36
N ALA A 34 34.17 -3.75 18.42
CA ALA A 34 33.34 -4.91 18.70
C ALA A 34 34.15 -6.21 18.71
N LEU A 35 33.93 -7.06 19.71
CA LEU A 35 34.35 -8.45 19.68
C LEU A 35 33.31 -9.27 18.93
N PRO A 36 33.63 -9.84 17.76
CA PRO A 36 32.64 -10.56 16.97
C PRO A 36 32.40 -11.99 17.51
N ARG A 37 31.20 -12.54 17.33
CA ARG A 37 30.05 -11.95 16.61
C ARG A 37 29.09 -11.18 17.52
N GLY A 38 28.97 -11.62 18.77
CA GLY A 38 27.98 -11.12 19.74
C GLY A 38 28.08 -9.64 20.07
N GLY A 39 29.29 -9.07 20.13
CA GLY A 39 29.48 -7.66 20.43
C GLY A 39 29.04 -6.69 19.33
N VAL A 40 28.85 -7.15 18.08
CA VAL A 40 28.62 -6.27 16.91
C VAL A 40 27.28 -5.51 16.99
N PRO A 41 26.11 -6.14 17.24
CA PRO A 41 24.85 -5.41 17.40
C PRO A 41 24.89 -4.36 18.52
N ILE A 42 25.57 -4.68 19.63
CA ILE A 42 25.69 -3.78 20.80
C ILE A 42 26.58 -2.59 20.44
N ALA A 43 27.73 -2.87 19.82
CA ALA A 43 28.67 -1.86 19.38
C ALA A 43 28.07 -0.91 18.34
N LEU A 44 27.19 -1.40 17.46
CA LEU A 44 26.45 -0.58 16.50
C LEU A 44 25.57 0.46 17.21
N GLU A 45 24.82 0.05 18.23
CA GLU A 45 23.98 0.98 19.01
C GLU A 45 24.82 2.00 19.80
N ILE A 46 25.93 1.57 20.38
CA ILE A 46 26.89 2.47 21.07
C ILE A 46 27.50 3.47 20.09
N SER A 47 27.94 3.01 18.92
CA SER A 47 28.48 3.84 17.84
C SER A 47 27.47 4.88 17.38
N ARG A 48 26.19 4.50 17.22
CA ARG A 48 25.09 5.42 16.86
C ARG A 48 24.89 6.51 17.90
N ALA A 49 24.85 6.15 19.18
CA ALA A 49 24.58 7.10 20.25
C ALA A 49 25.75 8.07 20.50
N LEU A 50 26.98 7.57 20.44
CA LEU A 50 28.19 8.39 20.65
C LEU A 50 28.66 9.12 19.37
N GLN A 51 28.05 8.83 18.23
CA GLN A 51 28.53 9.27 16.90
C GLN A 51 30.01 8.91 16.68
N ALA A 52 30.40 7.75 17.20
CA ALA A 52 31.77 7.27 17.23
C ALA A 52 31.99 6.25 16.10
N PRO A 53 33.14 6.24 15.42
CA PRO A 53 33.40 5.24 14.39
C PRO A 53 33.50 3.82 15.00
N LEU A 54 32.92 2.85 14.28
CA LEU A 54 32.89 1.43 14.64
C LEU A 54 33.95 0.64 13.86
N ASP A 55 34.70 -0.22 14.54
CA ASP A 55 35.59 -1.23 13.96
C ASP A 55 35.47 -2.55 14.73
N LEU A 56 36.08 -3.61 14.19
CA LEU A 56 36.19 -4.90 14.87
C LEU A 56 37.47 -4.99 15.68
N LEU A 57 37.52 -5.92 16.63
CA LEU A 57 38.77 -6.39 17.22
C LEU A 57 38.79 -7.91 17.16
N LEU A 58 39.56 -8.46 16.23
CA LEU A 58 39.66 -9.91 16.04
C LEU A 58 40.66 -10.49 17.04
N VAL A 59 40.15 -11.38 17.89
CA VAL A 59 40.92 -12.08 18.91
C VAL A 59 40.66 -13.58 18.78
N ARG A 60 41.71 -14.38 18.84
CA ARG A 60 41.65 -15.85 18.81
C ARG A 60 42.36 -16.45 20.01
N LYS A 61 41.71 -17.36 20.72
CA LYS A 61 42.25 -18.05 21.90
C LYS A 61 43.28 -19.10 21.47
N ILE A 62 44.45 -19.10 22.11
CA ILE A 62 45.39 -20.21 22.12
C ILE A 62 45.03 -21.12 23.29
N GLY A 63 44.60 -22.34 22.99
CA GLY A 63 44.33 -23.37 24.01
C GLY A 63 45.60 -23.94 24.62
N ALA A 64 45.51 -24.52 25.82
CA ALA A 64 46.61 -25.26 26.44
C ALA A 64 46.78 -26.67 25.87
N PRO A 65 47.99 -27.27 25.93
CA PRO A 65 48.21 -28.67 25.54
C PRO A 65 47.25 -29.62 26.27
N GLY A 66 46.58 -30.50 25.53
CA GLY A 66 45.64 -31.49 26.08
C GLY A 66 44.31 -30.93 26.62
N THR A 67 44.19 -29.62 26.83
CA THR A 67 42.98 -28.96 27.34
C THR A 67 42.66 -27.67 26.57
N PRO A 68 42.12 -27.79 25.33
CA PRO A 68 41.88 -26.64 24.44
C PRO A 68 40.96 -25.57 25.03
N GLU A 69 40.15 -25.94 26.02
CA GLU A 69 39.24 -25.02 26.71
C GLU A 69 39.96 -24.01 27.61
N VAL A 70 41.11 -24.39 28.17
CA VAL A 70 41.93 -23.51 29.02
C VAL A 70 42.70 -22.53 28.12
N ALA A 71 42.52 -21.23 28.37
CA ALA A 71 43.17 -20.17 27.60
C ALA A 71 44.65 -20.01 28.03
N LEU A 72 45.56 -20.62 27.26
CA LEU A 72 47.01 -20.43 27.42
C LEU A 72 47.46 -19.04 26.96
N GLY A 73 46.79 -18.50 25.94
CA GLY A 73 47.04 -17.16 25.43
C GLY A 73 45.99 -16.75 24.41
N ALA A 74 46.25 -15.66 23.70
CA ALA A 74 45.43 -15.24 22.58
C ALA A 74 46.26 -14.48 21.55
N VAL A 75 45.88 -14.64 20.28
CA VAL A 75 46.42 -13.86 19.16
C VAL A 75 45.43 -12.75 18.85
N VAL A 76 45.93 -11.52 18.78
CA VAL A 76 45.16 -10.34 18.39
C VAL A 76 45.69 -9.81 17.07
N GLU A 77 44.78 -9.34 16.22
CA GLU A 77 45.10 -8.71 14.96
C GLU A 77 45.92 -7.41 15.13
N GLY A 78 46.98 -7.22 14.32
CA GLY A 78 47.83 -6.03 14.32
C GLY A 78 49.03 -6.14 13.38
N SER A 79 49.84 -5.09 13.26
CA SER A 79 51.03 -4.98 12.37
C SER A 79 52.24 -5.81 12.86
N GLY A 80 51.97 -7.07 13.22
CA GLY A 80 52.89 -8.05 13.82
C GLY A 80 52.18 -9.21 14.54
N ALA A 81 50.84 -9.20 14.57
CA ALA A 81 49.97 -10.12 15.31
C ALA A 81 50.47 -10.41 16.74
N GLU A 82 50.16 -9.48 17.63
CA GLU A 82 50.54 -9.55 19.04
C GLU A 82 49.92 -10.79 19.69
N THR A 83 50.77 -11.55 20.40
CA THR A 83 50.35 -12.74 21.13
C THR A 83 50.47 -12.44 22.61
N VAL A 84 49.33 -12.50 23.30
CA VAL A 84 49.25 -12.33 24.75
C VAL A 84 49.28 -13.72 25.38
N ILE A 85 50.30 -14.01 26.19
CA ILE A 85 50.46 -15.31 26.86
C ILE A 85 50.15 -15.17 28.36
N ASN A 86 49.43 -16.15 28.90
CA ASN A 86 49.26 -16.31 30.33
C ASN A 86 50.39 -17.20 30.88
N GLU A 87 51.42 -16.58 31.46
CA GLU A 87 52.61 -17.28 31.96
C GLU A 87 52.29 -18.28 33.10
N GLU A 88 51.27 -18.02 33.92
CA GLU A 88 50.86 -18.96 34.96
C GLU A 88 50.28 -20.25 34.36
N VAL A 89 49.44 -20.13 33.32
CA VAL A 89 48.87 -21.28 32.60
C VAL A 89 49.96 -22.00 31.81
N ARG A 90 50.90 -21.27 31.21
CA ARG A 90 52.05 -21.85 30.49
C ARG A 90 52.88 -22.73 31.39
N MET A 91 53.24 -22.24 32.57
CA MET A 91 54.01 -22.98 33.56
C MET A 91 53.25 -24.20 34.10
N ALA A 92 51.93 -24.07 34.32
CA ALA A 92 51.09 -25.17 34.82
C ALA A 92 50.80 -26.27 33.78
N THR A 93 50.82 -25.96 32.49
CA THR A 93 50.43 -26.88 31.40
C THR A 93 51.61 -27.47 30.63
N GLY A 94 52.84 -27.01 30.91
CA GLY A 94 54.05 -27.49 30.26
C GLY A 94 54.16 -27.09 28.78
N ALA A 95 53.50 -26.01 28.37
CA ALA A 95 53.54 -25.53 27.00
C ALA A 95 54.92 -24.94 26.66
N ASP A 96 55.65 -25.60 25.75
CA ASP A 96 56.94 -25.14 25.23
C ASP A 96 56.78 -24.13 24.08
N ASP A 97 57.87 -23.46 23.71
CA ASP A 97 57.86 -22.47 22.62
C ASP A 97 57.43 -23.10 21.29
N THR A 98 57.75 -24.39 21.07
CA THR A 98 57.37 -25.14 19.87
C THR A 98 55.87 -25.36 19.76
N TYR A 99 55.17 -25.61 20.86
CA TYR A 99 53.72 -25.71 20.91
C TYR A 99 53.08 -24.35 20.66
N LEU A 100 53.57 -23.30 21.34
CA LEU A 100 53.05 -21.94 21.24
C LEU A 100 53.12 -21.42 19.80
N GLU A 101 54.26 -21.60 19.12
CA GLU A 101 54.41 -21.13 17.74
C GLU A 101 53.47 -21.90 16.79
N ARG A 102 53.33 -23.22 16.96
CA ARG A 102 52.38 -24.01 16.16
C ARG A 102 50.92 -23.65 16.42
N ALA A 103 50.55 -23.35 17.66
CA ALA A 103 49.20 -22.91 18.00
C ALA A 103 48.93 -21.49 17.46
N ARG A 104 49.91 -20.59 17.59
CA ARG A 104 49.87 -19.23 17.04
C ARG A 104 49.66 -19.25 15.53
N GLN A 105 50.45 -20.01 14.77
CA GLN A 105 50.32 -20.07 13.32
C GLN A 105 48.94 -20.57 12.87
N ARG A 106 48.36 -21.56 13.58
CA ARG A 106 47.00 -22.03 13.28
C ARG A 106 45.94 -20.95 13.51
N GLU A 107 46.02 -20.25 14.63
CA GLU A 107 45.05 -19.19 14.94
C GLU A 107 45.23 -17.96 14.04
N LEU A 108 46.45 -17.68 13.55
CA LEU A 108 46.72 -16.59 12.58
C LEU A 108 46.02 -16.82 11.25
N VAL A 109 46.05 -18.04 10.71
CA VAL A 109 45.37 -18.38 9.45
C VAL A 109 43.85 -18.16 9.58
N GLU A 110 43.25 -18.62 10.68
CA GLU A 110 41.81 -18.43 10.91
C GLU A 110 41.45 -16.95 11.16
N LEU A 111 42.32 -16.21 11.85
CA LEU A 111 42.14 -14.78 12.07
C LEU A 111 42.15 -14.02 10.73
N GLU A 112 43.11 -14.33 9.85
CA GLU A 112 43.20 -13.74 8.51
C GLU A 112 41.98 -14.07 7.66
N ARG A 113 41.50 -15.32 7.69
CA ARG A 113 40.28 -15.73 7.00
C ARG A 113 39.06 -14.92 7.46
N ARG A 114 38.89 -14.72 8.77
CA ARG A 114 37.81 -13.89 9.33
C ARG A 114 37.98 -12.41 9.03
N ARG A 115 39.21 -11.90 9.01
CA ARG A 115 39.51 -10.52 8.61
C ARG A 115 39.04 -10.28 7.18
N ALA A 116 39.45 -11.15 6.26
CA ALA A 116 39.05 -11.08 4.86
C ALA A 116 37.52 -11.15 4.71
N LEU A 117 36.87 -12.06 5.45
CA LEU A 117 35.42 -12.22 5.42
C LEU A 117 34.66 -11.00 5.95
N TYR A 118 35.05 -10.45 7.09
CA TYR A 118 34.29 -9.37 7.74
C TYR A 118 34.65 -7.98 7.23
N LEU A 119 35.92 -7.71 6.94
CA LEU A 119 36.43 -6.37 6.65
C LEU A 119 36.75 -6.16 5.16
N GLY A 120 36.95 -7.23 4.39
CA GLY A 120 37.38 -7.14 3.00
C GLY A 120 38.66 -6.30 2.85
N SER A 121 38.60 -5.24 2.04
CA SER A 121 39.70 -4.28 1.80
C SER A 121 39.68 -3.07 2.73
N ARG A 122 38.79 -3.01 3.73
CA ARG A 122 38.61 -1.85 4.60
C ARG A 122 39.83 -1.61 5.50
N ALA A 123 40.32 -0.38 5.54
CA ALA A 123 41.39 0.04 6.43
C ALA A 123 40.92 0.04 7.90
N ARG A 124 41.80 -0.44 8.79
CA ARG A 124 41.55 -0.53 10.24
C ARG A 124 41.65 0.82 10.92
N LEU A 125 40.81 1.04 11.93
CA LEU A 125 40.91 2.20 12.80
C LEU A 125 41.99 1.95 13.86
N LYS A 126 42.97 2.86 13.92
CA LYS A 126 44.05 2.79 14.90
C LYS A 126 43.56 3.35 16.25
N PRO A 127 43.79 2.63 17.37
CA PRO A 127 43.40 3.10 18.70
C PRO A 127 44.35 4.17 19.25
N ALA A 128 45.55 4.33 18.67
CA ALA A 128 46.58 5.25 19.12
C ALA A 128 46.05 6.69 19.39
N GLY A 129 46.23 7.17 20.62
CA GLY A 129 45.83 8.52 21.04
C GLY A 129 44.32 8.73 21.23
N ARG A 130 43.49 7.68 21.13
CA ARG A 130 42.02 7.76 21.22
C ARG A 130 41.47 7.03 22.43
N THR A 131 40.20 7.28 22.76
CA THR A 131 39.45 6.47 23.73
C THR A 131 38.90 5.23 23.01
N ALA A 132 39.42 4.04 23.32
CA ALA A 132 38.97 2.79 22.71
C ALA A 132 37.91 2.11 23.59
N ILE A 133 36.72 1.87 23.05
CA ILE A 133 35.61 1.20 23.74
C ILE A 133 35.50 -0.23 23.23
N VAL A 134 35.91 -1.21 24.02
CA VAL A 134 35.81 -2.64 23.71
C VAL A 134 34.46 -3.18 24.16
N VAL A 135 33.71 -3.79 23.23
CA VAL A 135 32.31 -4.21 23.43
C VAL A 135 32.11 -5.69 23.15
N ASP A 136 31.37 -6.37 24.03
CA ASP A 136 30.92 -7.76 23.86
C ASP A 136 29.48 -7.97 24.39
N ASP A 137 28.83 -9.09 24.06
CA ASP A 137 27.46 -9.40 24.52
C ASP A 137 27.36 -9.92 25.96
N GLY A 138 28.49 -10.30 26.54
CA GLY A 138 28.65 -10.56 27.96
C GLY A 138 29.99 -11.24 28.23
N LEU A 139 30.40 -11.27 29.49
CA LEU A 139 31.65 -11.94 29.88
C LEU A 139 31.33 -13.17 30.72
N ALA A 140 31.66 -14.36 30.21
CA ALA A 140 31.65 -15.57 31.03
C ALA A 140 32.97 -15.67 31.82
N THR A 141 34.05 -16.02 31.12
CA THR A 141 35.41 -16.15 31.68
C THR A 141 36.30 -14.93 31.41
N GLY A 142 35.88 -14.03 30.51
CA GLY A 142 36.60 -12.79 30.19
C GLY A 142 37.91 -12.95 29.43
N ALA A 143 38.36 -14.16 29.09
CA ALA A 143 39.68 -14.39 28.49
C ALA A 143 39.90 -13.64 27.16
N THR A 144 38.91 -13.67 26.27
CA THR A 144 38.95 -12.95 24.98
C THR A 144 38.96 -11.44 25.18
N ALA A 145 38.13 -10.93 26.09
CA ALA A 145 38.08 -9.51 26.42
C ALA A 145 39.39 -9.03 27.06
N LYS A 146 39.99 -9.81 27.96
CA LYS A 146 41.29 -9.50 28.57
C LYS A 146 42.39 -9.33 27.52
N ALA A 147 42.48 -10.26 26.57
CA ALA A 147 43.44 -10.18 25.47
C ALA A 147 43.21 -8.96 24.58
N ALA A 148 41.94 -8.67 24.27
CA ALA A 148 41.54 -7.47 23.54
C ALA A 148 41.98 -6.18 24.24
N LEU A 149 41.74 -6.06 25.55
CA LEU A 149 42.10 -4.89 26.34
C LEU A 149 43.62 -4.67 26.38
N ILE A 150 44.39 -5.74 26.60
CA ILE A 150 45.86 -5.69 26.57
C ILE A 150 46.37 -5.19 25.22
N ALA A 151 45.87 -5.78 24.12
CA ALA A 151 46.29 -5.39 22.77
C ALA A 151 45.94 -3.94 22.43
N ILE A 152 44.72 -3.48 22.76
CA ILE A 152 44.30 -2.09 22.53
C ILE A 152 45.18 -1.11 23.32
N LYS A 153 45.57 -1.46 24.55
CA LYS A 153 46.48 -0.66 25.37
C LYS A 153 47.88 -0.60 24.77
N ASN A 154 48.42 -1.73 24.31
CA ASN A 154 49.73 -1.79 23.63
C ASN A 154 49.78 -1.00 22.32
N GLN A 155 48.65 -0.94 21.60
CA GLN A 155 48.50 -0.14 20.38
C GLN A 155 48.39 1.38 20.64
N GLY A 156 48.55 1.82 21.89
CA GLY A 156 48.69 3.23 22.25
C GLY A 156 47.37 3.96 22.51
N ALA A 157 46.28 3.25 22.84
CA ALA A 157 45.03 3.90 23.26
C ALA A 157 45.28 4.86 24.43
N ALA A 158 44.73 6.07 24.35
CA ALA A 158 44.85 7.06 25.42
C ALA A 158 44.00 6.66 26.64
N LYS A 159 42.89 5.98 26.39
CA LYS A 159 41.99 5.44 27.41
C LYS A 159 41.29 4.19 26.88
N VAL A 160 41.13 3.18 27.72
CA VAL A 160 40.49 1.91 27.37
C VAL A 160 39.24 1.73 28.22
N VAL A 161 38.09 1.56 27.57
CA VAL A 161 36.79 1.35 28.18
C VAL A 161 36.30 -0.05 27.83
N LEU A 162 35.92 -0.85 28.83
CA LEU A 162 35.21 -2.12 28.62
C LEU A 162 33.71 -1.88 28.83
N ALA A 163 32.89 -2.16 27.83
CA ALA A 163 31.43 -2.00 27.90
C ALA A 163 30.73 -3.33 27.61
N VAL A 164 30.09 -3.91 28.61
CA VAL A 164 29.44 -5.23 28.51
C VAL A 164 28.09 -5.24 29.23
N PRO A 165 27.05 -5.91 28.72
CA PRO A 165 25.74 -5.91 29.38
C PRO A 165 25.74 -6.67 30.70
N VAL A 166 26.41 -7.83 30.75
CA VAL A 166 26.39 -8.74 31.90
C VAL A 166 27.72 -9.44 32.10
N ALA A 167 28.16 -9.61 33.36
CA ALA A 167 29.37 -10.34 33.71
C ALA A 167 29.39 -10.75 35.19
N PRO A 168 30.11 -11.83 35.58
CA PRO A 168 30.39 -12.13 36.98
C PRO A 168 31.19 -11.03 37.67
N GLU A 169 30.88 -10.72 38.94
CA GLU A 169 31.65 -9.75 39.75
C GLU A 169 33.15 -10.10 39.81
N ALA A 170 33.49 -11.40 39.91
CA ALA A 170 34.87 -11.88 39.92
C ALA A 170 35.59 -11.60 38.59
N THR A 171 34.95 -11.90 37.45
CA THR A 171 35.50 -11.64 36.11
C THR A 171 35.72 -10.14 35.89
N LEU A 172 34.81 -9.27 36.35
CA LEU A 172 34.99 -7.81 36.26
C LEU A 172 36.17 -7.33 37.10
N ALA A 173 36.40 -7.91 38.29
CA ALA A 173 37.54 -7.57 39.13
C ALA A 173 38.88 -7.91 38.45
N GLU A 174 38.94 -9.03 37.73
CA GLU A 174 40.11 -9.43 36.95
C GLU A 174 40.40 -8.52 35.74
N MET A 175 39.39 -7.83 35.20
CA MET A 175 39.55 -6.90 34.07
C MET A 175 40.04 -5.51 34.49
N ARG A 176 39.87 -5.11 35.76
CA ARG A 176 40.22 -3.75 36.26
C ARG A 176 41.66 -3.31 35.97
N PRO A 177 42.69 -4.16 36.01
CA PRO A 177 44.05 -3.73 35.67
C PRO A 177 44.24 -3.35 34.19
N TYR A 178 43.34 -3.78 33.31
CA TYR A 178 43.49 -3.70 31.85
C TYR A 178 42.53 -2.70 31.20
N ALA A 179 41.54 -2.17 31.92
CA ALA A 179 40.62 -1.15 31.45
C ALA A 179 40.57 0.03 32.42
N ASP A 180 40.61 1.26 31.90
CA ASP A 180 40.51 2.48 32.72
C ASP A 180 39.09 2.73 33.21
N ILE A 181 38.09 2.31 32.42
CA ILE A 181 36.67 2.35 32.78
C ILE A 181 36.02 1.01 32.43
N ILE A 182 35.23 0.49 33.35
CA ILE A 182 34.38 -0.69 33.13
C ILE A 182 32.92 -0.27 33.30
N VAL A 183 32.13 -0.42 32.23
CA VAL A 183 30.68 -0.23 32.23
C VAL A 183 30.02 -1.59 32.09
N CYS A 184 29.42 -2.06 33.18
CA CYS A 184 28.61 -3.27 33.20
C CYS A 184 27.20 -2.94 33.69
N LEU A 185 26.15 -3.27 32.93
CA LEU A 185 24.77 -3.01 33.35
C LEU A 185 24.36 -3.92 34.50
N HIS A 186 24.73 -5.20 34.42
CA HIS A 186 24.35 -6.22 35.41
C HIS A 186 25.56 -7.06 35.86
N PRO A 187 26.30 -6.61 36.89
CA PRO A 187 27.25 -7.46 37.60
C PRO A 187 26.48 -8.51 38.44
N VAL A 188 26.84 -9.79 38.32
CA VAL A 188 26.13 -10.88 39.02
C VAL A 188 27.08 -11.81 39.79
N ARG A 189 26.57 -12.45 40.84
CA ARG A 189 27.30 -13.47 41.62
C ARG A 189 27.03 -14.90 41.14
N ALA A 190 25.81 -15.19 40.72
CA ALA A 190 25.43 -16.45 40.08
C ALA A 190 25.28 -16.22 38.58
N PHE A 191 26.10 -16.89 37.78
CA PHE A 191 26.18 -16.68 36.33
C PHE A 191 25.84 -17.97 35.58
N PRO A 192 24.58 -18.15 35.14
CA PRO A 192 24.16 -19.33 34.40
C PRO A 192 24.64 -19.35 32.93
N GLY A 193 25.23 -18.25 32.45
CA GLY A 193 25.68 -18.07 31.06
C GLY A 193 25.16 -16.76 30.47
N VAL A 194 25.84 -16.22 29.44
CA VAL A 194 25.46 -14.94 28.82
C VAL A 194 24.01 -14.99 28.29
N GLY A 195 23.65 -16.05 27.57
CA GLY A 195 22.33 -16.18 26.93
C GLY A 195 21.14 -16.22 27.90
N ALA A 196 21.35 -16.55 29.17
CA ALA A 196 20.28 -16.59 30.16
C ALA A 196 19.73 -15.20 30.55
N PHE A 197 20.40 -14.14 30.12
CA PHE A 197 20.00 -12.74 30.37
C PHE A 197 19.25 -12.12 29.19
N TYR A 198 19.12 -12.84 28.07
CA TYR A 198 18.49 -12.38 26.84
C TYR A 198 17.25 -13.21 26.50
N SER A 199 16.15 -12.57 26.14
CA SER A 199 14.96 -13.27 25.62
C SER A 199 15.20 -13.86 24.24
N ASP A 200 15.92 -13.14 23.37
CA ASP A 200 16.45 -13.62 22.10
C ASP A 200 17.98 -13.58 22.12
N PHE A 201 18.58 -14.77 22.14
CA PHE A 201 20.02 -14.99 22.06
C PHE A 201 20.39 -15.90 20.89
N HIS A 202 19.73 -15.73 19.73
CA HIS A 202 20.09 -16.49 18.54
C HIS A 202 21.56 -16.28 18.16
N GLN A 203 22.13 -17.28 17.50
CA GLN A 203 23.51 -17.22 17.06
C GLN A 203 23.61 -16.41 15.78
N LEU A 204 24.29 -15.25 15.85
CA LEU A 204 24.56 -14.42 14.68
C LEU A 204 25.39 -15.20 13.66
N THR A 205 24.94 -15.16 12.41
CA THR A 205 25.67 -15.63 11.24
C THR A 205 26.76 -14.63 10.83
N ASP A 206 27.69 -15.09 9.99
CA ASP A 206 28.70 -14.20 9.42
C ASP A 206 28.04 -13.12 8.53
N GLU A 207 26.96 -13.46 7.82
CA GLU A 207 26.19 -12.54 6.97
C GLU A 207 25.51 -11.43 7.77
N GLU A 208 24.81 -11.77 8.86
CA GLU A 208 24.19 -10.79 9.76
C GLU A 208 25.25 -9.87 10.38
N THR A 209 26.39 -10.43 10.79
CA THR A 209 27.51 -9.67 11.35
C THR A 209 28.04 -8.66 10.34
N ILE A 210 28.24 -9.06 9.08
CA ILE A 210 28.69 -8.17 7.99
C ILE A 210 27.65 -7.08 7.70
N GLY A 211 26.36 -7.43 7.66
CA GLY A 211 25.27 -6.49 7.45
C GLY A 211 25.25 -5.39 8.52
N LEU A 212 25.42 -5.75 9.79
CA LEU A 212 25.46 -4.80 10.90
C LEU A 212 26.70 -3.91 10.88
N LEU A 213 27.87 -4.45 10.51
CA LEU A 213 29.09 -3.65 10.36
C LEU A 213 28.96 -2.63 9.25
N ARG A 214 28.38 -2.99 8.09
CA ARG A 214 28.11 -2.05 7.00
C ARG A 214 27.21 -0.90 7.45
N GLN A 215 26.17 -1.17 8.24
CA GLN A 215 25.32 -0.12 8.81
C GLN A 215 26.11 0.87 9.69
N GLY A 216 27.04 0.39 10.52
CA GLY A 216 27.87 1.26 11.37
C GLY A 216 28.94 2.04 10.59
N TRP A 217 29.40 1.48 9.47
CA TRP A 217 30.46 2.05 8.65
C TRP A 217 30.03 3.16 7.69
N VAL A 218 28.76 3.19 7.29
CA VAL A 218 28.20 4.21 6.38
C VAL A 218 28.20 5.62 7.02
N ARG A 219 28.23 5.75 8.35
CA ARG A 219 28.27 7.06 9.04
C ARG A 219 29.68 7.60 9.34
N GLY A 220 30.73 6.80 9.22
CA GLY A 220 32.09 7.17 9.62
C GLY A 220 32.92 7.89 8.54
N GLY A 221 32.37 8.10 7.34
CA GLY A 221 33.03 8.80 6.25
C GLY A 221 32.37 10.15 5.99
N THR A 222 32.97 11.22 6.46
CA THR A 222 32.74 12.56 5.89
C THR A 222 33.40 12.62 4.52
N THR A 223 32.72 12.05 3.53
CA THR A 223 32.87 12.33 2.09
C THR A 223 31.46 12.27 1.52
N GLY A 224 30.96 13.38 0.97
CA GLY A 224 29.57 13.52 0.54
C GLY A 224 29.10 12.35 -0.34
N SER A 225 28.08 11.61 0.13
CA SER A 225 27.42 10.60 -0.67
C SER A 225 26.50 11.27 -1.69
N ALA A 226 26.61 10.88 -2.95
CA ALA A 226 25.75 11.31 -4.07
C ALA A 226 24.31 10.72 -4.02
N HIS A 227 23.97 10.01 -2.94
CA HIS A 227 22.67 9.34 -2.74
C HIS A 227 22.18 9.51 -1.30
N SER A 228 20.87 9.74 -1.13
CA SER A 228 20.15 9.77 0.14
C SER A 228 19.64 8.37 0.48
N ARG A 229 19.94 7.85 1.67
CA ARG A 229 19.47 6.53 2.13
C ARG A 229 18.64 6.68 3.40
N ARG A 230 17.39 6.22 3.39
CA ARG A 230 16.47 6.29 4.53
C ARG A 230 15.71 4.98 4.73
N SER A 231 15.52 4.60 5.99
CA SER A 231 14.59 3.52 6.35
C SER A 231 13.18 4.09 6.41
N ILE A 232 12.21 3.37 5.85
CA ILE A 232 10.82 3.81 5.68
C ILE A 232 9.86 2.73 6.18
N LEU A 233 8.63 3.15 6.48
CA LEU A 233 7.53 2.26 6.79
C LEU A 233 6.46 2.44 5.72
N VAL A 234 6.16 1.38 4.98
CA VAL A 234 5.10 1.37 3.97
C VAL A 234 3.76 1.09 4.67
N PRO A 235 2.79 2.02 4.66
CA PRO A 235 1.45 1.79 5.19
C PRO A 235 0.64 0.84 4.29
N PRO A 236 -0.47 0.24 4.79
CA PRO A 236 -1.07 0.44 6.12
C PRO A 236 -0.42 -0.40 7.23
N LEU A 237 0.26 -1.49 6.90
CA LEU A 237 0.81 -2.43 7.90
C LEU A 237 2.15 -1.99 8.50
N GLY A 238 2.79 -0.96 7.95
CA GLY A 238 4.10 -0.51 8.40
C GLY A 238 5.22 -1.46 7.99
N LEU A 239 5.20 -1.95 6.75
CA LEU A 239 6.26 -2.82 6.22
C LEU A 239 7.58 -2.06 6.20
N VAL A 240 8.63 -2.68 6.71
CA VAL A 240 9.93 -2.02 6.86
C VAL A 240 10.68 -2.06 5.53
N GLY A 241 11.04 -0.89 5.02
CA GLY A 241 11.81 -0.75 3.79
C GLY A 241 13.08 0.09 3.96
N ASP A 242 14.04 -0.12 3.07
CA ASP A 242 15.24 0.70 2.93
C ASP A 242 15.23 1.34 1.53
N LEU A 243 14.98 2.65 1.49
CA LEU A 243 14.93 3.46 0.28
C LEU A 243 16.28 4.16 0.06
N SER A 244 16.84 4.02 -1.14
CA SER A 244 18.04 4.71 -1.60
C SER A 244 17.70 5.54 -2.83
N VAL A 245 17.93 6.85 -2.78
CA VAL A 245 17.58 7.80 -3.84
C VAL A 245 18.83 8.58 -4.27
N PRO A 246 19.33 8.36 -5.50
CA PRO A 246 20.30 9.23 -6.15
C PRO A 246 19.87 10.70 -6.26
N LEU A 247 20.83 11.61 -6.46
CA LEU A 247 20.55 13.04 -6.69
C LEU A 247 19.64 13.29 -7.92
N ASP A 248 19.79 12.51 -9.00
CA ASP A 248 18.94 12.57 -10.19
C ASP A 248 18.51 11.16 -10.61
N PRO A 249 17.49 10.59 -9.97
CA PRO A 249 17.08 9.21 -10.22
C PRO A 249 16.40 9.07 -11.59
N ARG A 250 16.81 8.07 -12.37
CA ARG A 250 16.24 7.75 -13.70
C ARG A 250 14.94 6.95 -13.62
N GLY A 251 14.81 6.15 -12.58
CA GLY A 251 13.72 5.24 -12.31
C GLY A 251 13.87 4.68 -10.90
N ILE A 252 12.85 3.99 -10.42
CA ILE A 252 12.88 3.30 -9.12
C ILE A 252 12.68 1.80 -9.29
N ILE A 253 13.47 1.01 -8.58
CA ILE A 253 13.42 -0.45 -8.64
C ILE A 253 12.97 -0.96 -7.28
N LEU A 254 11.81 -1.63 -7.27
CA LEU A 254 11.23 -2.28 -6.10
C LEU A 254 11.68 -3.75 -6.06
N PHE A 255 12.31 -4.14 -4.96
CA PHE A 255 12.83 -5.50 -4.77
C PHE A 255 11.83 -6.41 -4.08
N ALA A 256 11.54 -7.54 -4.71
CA ALA A 256 10.81 -8.66 -4.14
C ALA A 256 11.79 -9.78 -3.77
N HIS A 257 12.05 -9.97 -2.48
CA HIS A 257 12.98 -10.99 -2.00
C HIS A 257 12.34 -12.40 -1.98
N GLY A 258 13.18 -13.43 -2.02
CA GLY A 258 12.74 -14.83 -1.96
C GLY A 258 12.36 -15.31 -0.56
N SER A 259 11.85 -16.53 -0.48
CA SER A 259 11.46 -17.19 0.76
C SER A 259 12.65 -17.33 1.73
N GLY A 260 12.45 -16.94 2.99
CA GLY A 260 13.50 -16.94 4.01
C GLY A 260 14.56 -15.83 3.84
N SER A 261 14.32 -14.86 2.97
CA SER A 261 15.14 -13.67 2.80
C SER A 261 14.41 -12.43 3.31
N SER A 262 15.11 -11.30 3.38
CA SER A 262 14.58 -10.02 3.85
C SER A 262 15.23 -8.88 3.07
N ARG A 263 14.83 -7.64 3.35
CA ARG A 263 15.49 -6.43 2.84
C ARG A 263 16.99 -6.38 3.17
N LEU A 264 17.44 -7.12 4.20
CA LEU A 264 18.84 -7.20 4.62
C LEU A 264 19.68 -8.20 3.81
N SER A 265 19.10 -8.83 2.79
CA SER A 265 19.78 -9.79 1.90
C SER A 265 21.06 -9.19 1.29
N PRO A 266 22.25 -9.73 1.56
CA PRO A 266 23.51 -9.20 1.02
C PRO A 266 23.55 -9.21 -0.50
N ARG A 267 22.94 -10.22 -1.13
CA ARG A 267 22.84 -10.35 -2.59
C ARG A 267 21.99 -9.24 -3.20
N ASN A 268 20.80 -8.99 -2.64
CA ASN A 268 19.92 -7.95 -3.16
C ASN A 268 20.45 -6.55 -2.84
N ALA A 269 21.08 -6.37 -1.68
CA ALA A 269 21.78 -5.12 -1.34
C ALA A 269 22.93 -4.84 -2.31
N ALA A 270 23.74 -5.83 -2.68
CA ALA A 270 24.82 -5.66 -3.67
C ALA A 270 24.29 -5.28 -5.07
N VAL A 271 23.20 -5.91 -5.50
CA VAL A 271 22.53 -5.56 -6.76
C VAL A 271 21.96 -4.13 -6.68
N ALA A 272 21.31 -3.78 -5.58
CA ALA A 272 20.72 -2.45 -5.37
C ALA A 272 21.77 -1.33 -5.30
N ASP A 273 22.90 -1.56 -4.61
CA ASP A 273 23.99 -0.58 -4.52
C ASP A 273 24.56 -0.29 -5.92
N ARG A 274 24.77 -1.33 -6.75
CA ARG A 274 25.25 -1.14 -8.14
C ARG A 274 24.22 -0.48 -9.04
N LEU A 275 22.92 -0.72 -8.83
CA LEU A 275 21.85 0.01 -9.51
C LEU A 275 21.79 1.49 -9.06
N ASN A 276 22.08 1.77 -7.79
CA ASN A 276 22.22 3.14 -7.31
C ASN A 276 23.40 3.86 -7.98
N ASP A 277 24.54 3.19 -8.14
CA ASP A 277 25.70 3.74 -8.88
C ASP A 277 25.37 4.06 -10.35
N LYS A 278 24.37 3.37 -10.92
CA LYS A 278 23.82 3.62 -12.27
C LYS A 278 22.71 4.67 -12.33
N GLY A 279 22.40 5.30 -11.20
CA GLY A 279 21.41 6.37 -11.10
C GLY A 279 19.97 5.91 -10.94
N PHE A 280 19.72 4.67 -10.49
CA PHE A 280 18.37 4.22 -10.11
C PHE A 280 18.13 4.42 -8.63
N ALA A 281 16.92 4.85 -8.27
CA ALA A 281 16.43 4.69 -6.91
C ALA A 281 16.12 3.21 -6.66
N THR A 282 16.29 2.74 -5.43
CA THR A 282 16.01 1.35 -5.05
C THR A 282 15.25 1.30 -3.74
N LEU A 283 14.21 0.47 -3.70
CA LEU A 283 13.45 0.16 -2.48
C LEU A 283 13.57 -1.33 -2.17
N LEU A 284 14.27 -1.66 -1.09
CA LEU A 284 14.32 -3.02 -0.54
C LEU A 284 13.30 -3.10 0.60
N LEU A 285 12.32 -3.99 0.47
CA LEU A 285 11.19 -4.06 1.38
C LEU A 285 11.09 -5.44 2.02
N ASP A 286 10.75 -5.51 3.31
CA ASP A 286 10.27 -6.75 3.90
C ASP A 286 8.80 -6.98 3.50
N LEU A 287 8.54 -8.00 2.68
CA LEU A 287 7.19 -8.29 2.16
C LEU A 287 6.23 -8.85 3.21
N LEU A 288 6.70 -9.17 4.40
CA LEU A 288 5.88 -9.66 5.50
C LEU A 288 6.21 -8.87 6.76
N THR A 289 5.20 -8.62 7.59
CA THR A 289 5.41 -8.12 8.94
C THR A 289 6.14 -9.16 9.80
N ALA A 290 6.73 -8.72 10.91
CA ALA A 290 7.42 -9.60 11.84
C ALA A 290 6.51 -10.72 12.42
N ASP A 291 5.20 -10.47 12.52
CA ASP A 291 4.23 -11.46 12.97
C ASP A 291 3.86 -12.45 11.86
N GLU A 292 3.61 -11.97 10.63
CA GLU A 292 3.34 -12.84 9.48
C GLU A 292 4.51 -13.76 9.15
N ALA A 293 5.75 -13.26 9.30
CA ALA A 293 6.97 -14.02 9.03
C ALA A 293 7.17 -15.22 9.98
N LYS A 294 6.43 -15.28 11.11
CA LYS A 294 6.45 -16.45 12.01
C LYS A 294 5.82 -17.67 11.35
N ASP A 295 4.85 -17.49 10.46
CA ASP A 295 4.27 -18.58 9.69
C ASP A 295 5.02 -18.75 8.37
N ARG A 296 5.77 -19.85 8.27
CA ARG A 296 6.55 -20.18 7.07
C ARG A 296 5.70 -20.47 5.83
N ARG A 297 4.37 -20.61 5.94
CA ARG A 297 3.50 -20.75 4.76
C ARG A 297 3.40 -19.43 3.99
N ASN A 298 3.44 -18.30 4.68
CA ASN A 298 3.27 -16.97 4.09
C ASN A 298 4.40 -16.60 3.10
N VAL A 299 5.62 -17.11 3.31
CA VAL A 299 6.74 -16.85 2.37
C VAL A 299 6.60 -17.58 1.03
N PHE A 300 5.63 -18.50 0.90
CA PHE A 300 5.27 -19.19 -0.34
C PHE A 300 3.90 -18.75 -0.88
N ASP A 301 3.19 -17.85 -0.18
CA ASP A 301 1.92 -17.30 -0.60
C ASP A 301 2.15 -16.17 -1.62
N ILE A 302 2.17 -16.54 -2.90
CA ILE A 302 2.49 -15.61 -3.99
C ILE A 302 1.47 -14.46 -4.11
N PRO A 303 0.14 -14.69 -4.01
CA PRO A 303 -0.85 -13.61 -3.94
C PRO A 303 -0.58 -12.62 -2.80
N LEU A 304 -0.31 -13.10 -1.59
CA LEU A 304 0.00 -12.23 -0.44
C LEU A 304 1.25 -11.39 -0.71
N LEU A 305 2.33 -12.00 -1.20
CA LEU A 305 3.57 -11.28 -1.50
C LEU A 305 3.39 -10.27 -2.64
N ALA A 306 2.53 -10.56 -3.62
CA ALA A 306 2.20 -9.63 -4.69
C ALA A 306 1.42 -8.43 -4.15
N GLU A 307 0.41 -8.63 -3.32
CA GLU A 307 -0.35 -7.55 -2.64
C GLU A 307 0.57 -6.56 -1.94
N ARG A 308 1.61 -7.06 -1.27
CA ARG A 308 2.62 -6.26 -0.55
C ARG A 308 3.46 -5.41 -1.51
N LEU A 309 3.73 -5.91 -2.71
CA LEU A 309 4.39 -5.15 -3.77
C LEU A 309 3.46 -4.09 -4.38
N LEU A 310 2.15 -4.36 -4.48
CA LEU A 310 1.16 -3.36 -4.89
C LEU A 310 1.11 -2.22 -3.86
N GLU A 311 1.01 -2.53 -2.57
CA GLU A 311 1.05 -1.54 -1.48
C GLU A 311 2.30 -0.66 -1.57
N ALA A 312 3.46 -1.27 -1.80
CA ALA A 312 4.72 -0.54 -1.95
C ALA A 312 4.78 0.31 -3.23
N ALA A 313 4.23 -0.17 -4.34
CA ALA A 313 4.14 0.61 -5.57
C ALA A 313 3.24 1.85 -5.40
N ILE A 314 2.13 1.72 -4.67
CA ILE A 314 1.24 2.83 -4.29
C ILE A 314 1.95 3.81 -3.33
N TRP A 315 2.76 3.29 -2.41
CA TRP A 315 3.54 4.16 -1.52
C TRP A 315 4.66 4.91 -2.25
N ILE A 316 5.41 4.25 -3.13
CA ILE A 316 6.46 4.88 -3.98
C ILE A 316 5.87 6.07 -4.73
N GLN A 317 4.67 5.87 -5.27
CA GLN A 317 3.90 6.90 -5.90
C GLN A 317 3.70 8.07 -4.92
N ALA A 318 3.17 7.84 -3.72
CA ALA A 318 2.94 8.88 -2.70
C ALA A 318 4.15 9.72 -2.27
N GLU A 319 5.38 9.25 -2.49
CA GLU A 319 6.60 9.93 -2.05
C GLU A 319 7.07 11.03 -3.04
N PRO A 320 7.09 12.32 -2.64
CA PRO A 320 7.32 13.44 -3.56
C PRO A 320 8.61 13.41 -4.37
N ASP A 321 9.66 12.76 -3.87
CA ASP A 321 10.99 12.67 -4.49
C ASP A 321 11.17 11.49 -5.46
N ILE A 322 10.21 10.56 -5.48
CA ILE A 322 10.26 9.35 -6.33
C ILE A 322 8.93 9.03 -7.05
N ALA A 323 7.91 9.84 -6.80
CA ALA A 323 6.55 9.79 -7.32
C ALA A 323 6.46 9.51 -8.84
N ASP A 324 7.11 10.35 -9.64
CA ASP A 324 7.00 10.34 -11.10
C ASP A 324 8.03 9.40 -11.77
N LEU A 325 8.75 8.58 -10.98
CA LEU A 325 9.77 7.69 -11.52
C LEU A 325 9.14 6.45 -12.18
N PRO A 326 9.65 6.04 -13.37
CA PRO A 326 9.36 4.73 -13.95
C PRO A 326 9.65 3.63 -12.92
N LEU A 327 8.70 2.71 -12.74
CA LEU A 327 8.81 1.63 -11.76
C LEU A 327 9.31 0.36 -12.46
N GLY A 328 10.42 -0.17 -11.96
CA GLY A 328 10.90 -1.51 -12.27
C GLY A 328 10.68 -2.46 -11.11
N LEU A 329 10.40 -3.73 -11.41
CA LEU A 329 10.33 -4.80 -10.40
C LEU A 329 11.54 -5.72 -10.54
N PHE A 330 12.21 -5.99 -9.41
CA PHE A 330 13.28 -6.99 -9.35
C PHE A 330 12.87 -8.11 -8.39
N GLY A 331 12.56 -9.28 -8.93
CA GLY A 331 12.16 -10.44 -8.16
C GLY A 331 13.25 -11.50 -8.06
N ALA A 332 13.46 -12.05 -6.88
CA ALA A 332 14.41 -13.13 -6.62
C ALA A 332 13.73 -14.38 -6.08
N SER A 333 14.07 -15.57 -6.61
CA SER A 333 13.48 -16.86 -6.18
C SER A 333 11.94 -16.81 -6.19
N THR A 334 11.24 -17.10 -5.09
CA THR A 334 9.76 -16.98 -5.00
C THR A 334 9.26 -15.55 -5.18
N GLY A 335 10.06 -14.55 -4.80
CA GLY A 335 9.76 -13.13 -5.03
C GLY A 335 9.64 -12.78 -6.51
N ALA A 336 10.20 -13.58 -7.42
CA ALA A 336 9.95 -13.44 -8.85
C ALA A 336 8.51 -13.76 -9.23
N GLY A 337 7.90 -14.80 -8.64
CA GLY A 337 6.47 -15.10 -8.86
C GLY A 337 5.59 -13.94 -8.39
N ALA A 338 5.89 -13.39 -7.22
CA ALA A 338 5.18 -12.22 -6.67
C ALA A 338 5.36 -10.98 -7.55
N ALA A 339 6.57 -10.70 -8.04
CA ALA A 339 6.83 -9.60 -8.96
C ALA A 339 6.10 -9.75 -10.30
N MET A 340 5.99 -10.97 -10.84
CA MET A 340 5.22 -11.24 -12.06
C MET A 340 3.72 -10.99 -11.84
N LEU A 341 3.17 -11.50 -10.73
CA LEU A 341 1.76 -11.31 -10.40
C LEU A 341 1.46 -9.82 -10.15
N ALA A 342 2.33 -9.12 -9.42
CA ALA A 342 2.21 -7.68 -9.24
C ALA A 342 2.32 -6.89 -10.55
N ALA A 343 3.16 -7.31 -11.49
CA ALA A 343 3.26 -6.70 -12.82
C ALA A 343 1.99 -6.91 -13.67
N ALA A 344 1.32 -8.06 -13.52
CA ALA A 344 0.05 -8.33 -14.19
C ALA A 344 -1.09 -7.47 -13.64
N GLU A 345 -1.05 -7.11 -12.35
CA GLU A 345 -2.04 -6.23 -11.71
C GLU A 345 -1.77 -4.74 -11.98
N LEU A 346 -0.51 -4.32 -11.85
CA LEU A 346 -0.07 -2.93 -12.02
C LEU A 346 0.12 -2.55 -13.50
N GLN A 347 -0.71 -3.07 -14.39
CA GLN A 347 -0.66 -2.86 -15.85
C GLN A 347 -0.27 -1.41 -16.21
N GLY A 348 0.54 -1.22 -17.26
CA GLY A 348 1.02 0.10 -17.70
C GLY A 348 1.94 0.86 -16.72
N ARG A 349 1.88 0.59 -15.40
CA ARG A 349 2.68 1.28 -14.37
C ARG A 349 4.07 0.72 -14.22
N VAL A 350 4.23 -0.60 -14.39
CA VAL A 350 5.52 -1.29 -14.34
C VAL A 350 6.17 -1.21 -15.72
N ALA A 351 7.29 -0.49 -15.80
CA ALA A 351 8.01 -0.28 -17.05
C ALA A 351 8.96 -1.44 -17.40
N ALA A 352 9.40 -2.23 -16.42
CA ALA A 352 10.21 -3.43 -16.66
C ALA A 352 10.23 -4.39 -15.47
N VAL A 353 10.40 -5.68 -15.75
CA VAL A 353 10.55 -6.74 -14.75
C VAL A 353 11.85 -7.52 -14.96
N VAL A 354 12.57 -7.79 -13.87
CA VAL A 354 13.72 -8.71 -13.86
C VAL A 354 13.47 -9.83 -12.84
N SER A 355 13.58 -11.08 -13.29
CA SER A 355 13.51 -12.29 -12.44
C SER A 355 14.89 -12.94 -12.36
N ARG A 356 15.46 -13.02 -11.15
CA ARG A 356 16.76 -13.68 -10.89
C ARG A 356 16.56 -15.03 -10.20
N GLY A 357 16.96 -16.11 -10.87
CA GLY A 357 16.86 -17.49 -10.35
C GLY A 357 15.44 -17.79 -9.85
N GLY A 358 14.46 -17.16 -10.49
CA GLY A 358 13.12 -17.02 -9.97
C GLY A 358 12.20 -18.16 -10.36
N ARG A 359 11.03 -18.20 -9.70
CA ARG A 359 9.91 -19.07 -10.06
C ARG A 359 8.76 -18.26 -10.70
N PRO A 360 8.96 -17.64 -11.88
CA PRO A 360 7.93 -16.85 -12.54
C PRO A 360 6.72 -17.70 -12.96
N ASP A 361 6.90 -19.00 -13.10
CA ASP A 361 5.83 -19.97 -13.35
C ASP A 361 4.73 -19.95 -12.27
N LEU A 362 5.04 -19.49 -11.05
CA LEU A 362 4.06 -19.38 -9.97
C LEU A 362 2.99 -18.30 -10.21
N ALA A 363 3.17 -17.38 -11.16
CA ALA A 363 2.12 -16.46 -11.59
C ALA A 363 1.05 -17.14 -12.47
N GLY A 364 1.27 -18.40 -12.88
CA GLY A 364 0.29 -19.20 -13.58
C GLY A 364 -0.19 -18.57 -14.91
N PRO A 365 -1.50 -18.60 -15.22
CA PRO A 365 -2.02 -18.11 -16.50
C PRO A 365 -1.86 -16.60 -16.68
N ARG A 366 -1.72 -15.85 -15.59
CA ARG A 366 -1.60 -14.39 -15.60
C ARG A 366 -0.30 -13.87 -16.20
N LEU A 367 0.68 -14.75 -16.45
CA LEU A 367 1.85 -14.41 -17.25
C LEU A 367 1.48 -13.84 -18.63
N ALA A 368 0.35 -14.26 -19.21
CA ALA A 368 -0.12 -13.76 -20.49
C ALA A 368 -0.63 -12.30 -20.44
N GLU A 369 -0.96 -11.79 -19.25
CA GLU A 369 -1.45 -10.42 -19.03
C GLU A 369 -0.32 -9.41 -18.82
N ILE A 370 0.92 -9.87 -18.61
CA ILE A 370 2.06 -8.99 -18.36
C ILE A 370 2.44 -8.29 -19.66
N GLU A 371 2.28 -6.96 -19.67
CA GLU A 371 2.71 -6.08 -20.77
C GLU A 371 4.16 -5.60 -20.60
N ALA A 372 4.64 -5.54 -19.35
CA ALA A 372 5.96 -5.01 -19.02
C ALA A 372 7.09 -5.89 -19.61
N PRO A 373 8.08 -5.29 -20.30
CA PRO A 373 9.25 -6.00 -20.79
C PRO A 373 9.97 -6.78 -19.69
N THR A 374 10.11 -8.09 -19.89
CA THR A 374 10.51 -9.02 -18.84
C THR A 374 11.82 -9.77 -19.15
N LEU A 375 12.80 -9.66 -18.27
CA LEU A 375 14.06 -10.40 -18.32
C LEU A 375 14.09 -11.52 -17.26
N LEU A 376 14.28 -12.75 -17.73
CA LEU A 376 14.52 -13.93 -16.89
C LEU A 376 16.02 -14.24 -16.88
N ILE A 377 16.64 -14.31 -15.69
CA ILE A 377 18.07 -14.65 -15.51
C ILE A 377 18.16 -15.93 -14.69
N VAL A 378 18.80 -16.97 -15.24
CA VAL A 378 18.91 -18.29 -14.59
C VAL A 378 20.35 -18.79 -14.61
N GLY A 379 20.77 -19.47 -13.55
CA GLY A 379 22.08 -20.14 -13.51
C GLY A 379 22.09 -21.37 -14.42
N GLY A 380 23.17 -21.56 -15.18
CA GLY A 380 23.30 -22.66 -16.14
C GLY A 380 23.28 -24.05 -15.50
N ASP A 381 23.67 -24.16 -14.23
CA ASP A 381 23.68 -25.41 -13.49
C ASP A 381 22.35 -25.66 -12.73
N ASP A 382 21.46 -24.67 -12.67
CA ASP A 382 20.11 -24.79 -12.12
C ASP A 382 19.11 -25.26 -13.19
N ARG A 383 19.26 -26.53 -13.60
CA ARG A 383 18.49 -27.12 -14.72
C ARG A 383 16.98 -27.15 -14.49
N GLU A 384 16.55 -27.30 -13.23
CA GLU A 384 15.14 -27.33 -12.87
C GLU A 384 14.51 -25.95 -13.07
N VAL A 385 15.09 -24.92 -12.46
CA VAL A 385 14.59 -23.53 -12.58
C VAL A 385 14.71 -23.04 -14.02
N LEU A 386 15.74 -23.48 -14.76
CA LEU A 386 15.88 -23.17 -16.19
C LEU A 386 14.70 -23.70 -17.01
N THR A 387 14.28 -24.94 -16.76
CA THR A 387 13.12 -25.55 -17.45
C THR A 387 11.84 -24.79 -17.13
N LEU A 388 11.66 -24.36 -15.87
CA LEU A 388 10.49 -23.60 -15.44
C LEU A 388 10.47 -22.19 -16.05
N ASN A 389 11.62 -21.51 -16.11
CA ASN A 389 11.74 -20.20 -16.75
C ASN A 389 11.54 -20.29 -18.26
N GLN A 390 11.96 -21.38 -18.93
CA GLN A 390 11.63 -21.61 -20.32
C GLN A 390 10.12 -21.73 -20.53
N LYS A 391 9.39 -22.44 -19.66
CA LYS A 391 7.91 -22.51 -19.73
C LYS A 391 7.27 -21.14 -19.53
N ALA A 392 7.70 -20.40 -18.51
CA ALA A 392 7.19 -19.05 -18.25
C ALA A 392 7.47 -18.10 -19.43
N LEU A 393 8.66 -18.19 -20.05
CA LEU A 393 9.00 -17.43 -21.24
C LEU A 393 8.03 -17.69 -22.40
N HIS A 394 7.53 -18.92 -22.58
CA HIS A 394 6.53 -19.20 -23.61
C HIS A 394 5.16 -18.58 -23.29
N ALA A 395 4.78 -18.50 -22.01
CA ALA A 395 3.50 -17.95 -21.57
C ALA A 395 3.42 -16.41 -21.60
N LEU A 396 4.55 -15.70 -21.46
CA LEU A 396 4.60 -14.24 -21.53
C LEU A 396 4.20 -13.70 -22.92
N ALA A 397 3.35 -12.68 -22.98
CA ALA A 397 2.93 -12.04 -24.24
C ALA A 397 3.78 -10.80 -24.61
N CYS A 398 4.50 -10.21 -23.65
CA CYS A 398 5.32 -9.02 -23.81
C CYS A 398 6.70 -9.27 -24.46
N GLU A 399 7.45 -8.18 -24.64
CA GLU A 399 8.88 -8.28 -24.93
C GLU A 399 9.60 -9.01 -23.80
N LYS A 400 10.37 -10.04 -24.16
CA LYS A 400 10.87 -11.01 -23.20
C LYS A 400 12.22 -11.55 -23.58
N LEU A 401 13.06 -11.81 -22.59
CA LEU A 401 14.39 -12.35 -22.79
C LEU A 401 14.76 -13.32 -21.67
N LEU A 402 15.38 -14.45 -22.03
CA LEU A 402 15.98 -15.39 -21.08
C LEU A 402 17.50 -15.36 -21.23
N LYS A 403 18.21 -15.10 -20.13
CA LYS A 403 19.67 -15.11 -20.05
C LYS A 403 20.12 -16.20 -19.09
N ILE A 404 21.08 -16.99 -19.56
CA ILE A 404 21.67 -18.08 -18.79
C ILE A 404 23.08 -17.65 -18.38
N VAL A 405 23.39 -17.70 -17.08
CA VAL A 405 24.74 -17.43 -16.55
C VAL A 405 25.49 -18.76 -16.45
N PRO A 406 26.50 -19.02 -17.30
CA PRO A 406 27.17 -20.33 -17.34
C PRO A 406 27.88 -20.65 -16.02
N GLY A 407 27.77 -21.90 -15.56
CA GLY A 407 28.43 -22.37 -14.34
C GLY A 407 27.89 -21.81 -13.03
N ALA A 408 26.76 -21.09 -13.07
CA ALA A 408 26.11 -20.56 -11.87
C ALA A 408 24.99 -21.49 -11.38
N THR A 409 24.89 -21.65 -10.06
CA THR A 409 23.79 -22.37 -9.38
C THR A 409 22.66 -21.40 -8.97
N HIS A 410 21.66 -21.90 -8.23
CA HIS A 410 20.42 -21.19 -7.89
C HIS A 410 20.63 -19.77 -7.31
N LEU A 411 21.65 -19.59 -6.47
CA LEU A 411 21.91 -18.35 -5.74
C LEU A 411 22.99 -17.46 -6.37
N PHE A 412 23.62 -17.91 -7.47
CA PHE A 412 24.70 -17.19 -8.16
C PHE A 412 25.88 -16.85 -7.22
N GLU A 413 26.32 -17.81 -6.41
CA GLU A 413 27.41 -17.63 -5.43
C GLU A 413 28.80 -17.83 -6.05
N GLU A 414 28.85 -18.37 -7.26
CA GLU A 414 30.09 -18.60 -7.99
C GLU A 414 30.76 -17.28 -8.38
N PRO A 415 32.11 -17.23 -8.40
CA PRO A 415 32.84 -16.00 -8.72
C PRO A 415 32.39 -15.36 -10.04
N GLY A 416 31.94 -14.10 -10.00
CA GLY A 416 31.49 -13.36 -11.18
C GLY A 416 30.02 -13.59 -11.56
N ALA A 417 29.32 -14.54 -10.94
CA ALA A 417 27.95 -14.88 -11.31
C ALA A 417 26.95 -13.78 -10.91
N LEU A 418 27.07 -13.24 -9.69
CA LEU A 418 26.20 -12.16 -9.21
C LEU A 418 26.50 -10.84 -9.95
N GLU A 419 27.76 -10.59 -10.30
CA GLU A 419 28.15 -9.45 -11.13
C GLU A 419 27.50 -9.53 -12.51
N ALA A 420 27.50 -10.72 -13.14
CA ALA A 420 26.84 -10.94 -14.42
C ALA A 420 25.32 -10.72 -14.33
N VAL A 421 24.66 -11.20 -13.27
CA VAL A 421 23.24 -10.91 -13.01
C VAL A 421 23.00 -9.40 -12.92
N THR A 422 23.86 -8.70 -12.17
CA THR A 422 23.70 -7.27 -11.90
C THR A 422 23.88 -6.45 -13.18
N ASP A 423 24.85 -6.81 -14.03
CA ASP A 423 25.07 -6.14 -15.31
C ASP A 423 23.91 -6.37 -16.28
N LEU A 424 23.36 -7.59 -16.32
CA LEU A 424 22.17 -7.90 -17.12
C LEU A 424 20.94 -7.12 -16.63
N ALA A 425 20.70 -7.09 -15.32
CA ALA A 425 19.58 -6.36 -14.72
C ALA A 425 19.73 -4.84 -14.95
N SER A 426 20.93 -4.31 -14.76
CA SER A 426 21.23 -2.89 -15.00
C SER A 426 20.98 -2.52 -16.45
N ALA A 427 21.49 -3.30 -17.40
CA ALA A 427 21.26 -3.04 -18.83
C ALA A 427 19.76 -3.07 -19.20
N TRP A 428 19.00 -3.99 -18.61
CA TRP A 428 17.55 -4.06 -18.81
C TRP A 428 16.84 -2.80 -18.31
N PHE A 429 17.08 -2.42 -17.05
CA PHE A 429 16.48 -1.22 -16.49
C PHE A 429 16.98 0.07 -17.15
N GLU A 430 18.25 0.15 -17.56
CA GLU A 430 18.81 1.28 -18.33
C GLU A 430 18.07 1.50 -19.64
N HIS A 431 17.59 0.42 -20.28
CA HIS A 431 16.86 0.46 -21.54
C HIS A 431 15.38 0.84 -21.36
N TYR A 432 14.70 0.29 -20.35
CA TYR A 432 13.24 0.41 -20.21
C TYR A 432 12.77 1.44 -19.17
N LEU A 433 13.54 1.71 -18.13
CA LEU A 433 13.24 2.76 -17.16
C LEU A 433 13.73 4.11 -17.70
N LEU A 434 13.18 4.47 -18.86
CA LEU A 434 13.31 5.81 -19.40
C LEU A 434 12.34 6.69 -18.62
N LYS A 435 12.83 7.80 -18.03
CA LYS A 435 11.94 8.87 -17.58
C LYS A 435 10.95 9.09 -18.71
N PRO A 436 9.62 9.11 -18.45
CA PRO A 436 8.67 9.41 -19.51
C PRO A 436 9.18 10.67 -20.19
N ASN A 437 9.52 10.56 -21.47
CA ASN A 437 9.59 11.75 -22.29
C ASN A 437 8.30 12.47 -22.00
N GLN A 438 8.38 13.71 -21.52
CA GLN A 438 7.27 14.63 -21.74
C GLN A 438 6.82 14.38 -23.19
N PRO A 439 5.53 14.10 -23.41
CA PRO A 439 5.05 13.55 -24.67
C PRO A 439 5.66 14.34 -25.83
N PRO A 440 6.14 13.66 -26.89
CA PRO A 440 6.86 14.32 -27.97
C PRO A 440 6.02 15.48 -28.48
N THR A 441 6.57 16.69 -28.34
CA THR A 441 6.07 17.90 -29.00
C THR A 441 6.25 17.70 -30.51
N SER A 442 5.34 16.97 -31.14
CA SER A 442 5.27 16.84 -32.59
C SER A 442 3.85 16.58 -33.07
N ALA A 443 2.98 17.55 -32.81
CA ALA A 443 2.25 18.29 -33.82
C ALA A 443 1.54 19.44 -33.09
N THR A 444 1.82 20.67 -33.50
CA THR A 444 1.21 21.88 -32.95
C THR A 444 -0.32 21.79 -33.04
N PRO A 445 -1.03 21.87 -31.91
CA PRO A 445 -1.84 23.04 -31.64
C PRO A 445 -1.10 23.88 -30.60
N GLN A 446 -1.02 25.18 -30.84
CA GLN A 446 -0.27 26.17 -30.06
C GLN A 446 -0.27 25.85 -28.56
N SER A 447 0.90 25.84 -27.92
CA SER A 447 1.02 25.69 -26.46
C SER A 447 0.26 26.82 -25.77
N ILE A 448 -0.97 26.54 -25.35
CA ILE A 448 -1.77 27.48 -24.58
C ILE A 448 -1.11 27.54 -23.20
N SER A 449 -0.44 28.65 -22.90
CA SER A 449 0.10 28.92 -21.57
C SER A 449 -1.00 28.80 -20.50
N GLN A 450 -0.64 28.44 -19.26
CA GLN A 450 -1.59 28.36 -18.15
C GLN A 450 -2.35 29.69 -17.97
N THR A 451 -1.68 30.82 -18.18
CA THR A 451 -2.26 32.17 -18.15
C THR A 451 -3.36 32.35 -19.20
N SER A 452 -3.15 31.86 -20.43
CA SER A 452 -4.20 31.88 -21.46
C SER A 452 -5.36 30.94 -21.15
N ALA A 453 -5.12 29.82 -20.47
CA ALA A 453 -6.20 28.91 -20.09
C ALA A 453 -7.14 29.53 -19.04
N VAL A 454 -6.57 30.15 -18.01
CA VAL A 454 -7.34 30.86 -16.97
C VAL A 454 -8.14 32.02 -17.56
N ALA A 455 -7.57 32.78 -18.51
CA ALA A 455 -8.29 33.89 -19.15
C ALA A 455 -9.52 33.42 -19.95
N VAL A 456 -9.38 32.31 -20.68
CA VAL A 456 -10.49 31.70 -21.42
C VAL A 456 -11.55 31.17 -20.45
N LEU A 457 -11.13 30.45 -19.41
CA LEU A 457 -12.04 29.93 -18.38
C LEU A 457 -12.80 31.04 -17.67
N ARG A 458 -12.13 32.13 -17.29
CA ARG A 458 -12.73 33.31 -16.65
C ARG A 458 -13.80 33.98 -17.52
N THR A 459 -13.61 33.97 -18.85
CA THR A 459 -14.59 34.54 -19.79
C THR A 459 -15.84 33.67 -19.90
N ALA A 460 -15.69 32.35 -19.76
CA ALA A 460 -16.78 31.38 -19.87
C ALA A 460 -17.46 31.04 -18.53
N ALA A 461 -16.84 31.39 -17.41
CA ALA A 461 -17.38 31.16 -16.07
C ALA A 461 -18.61 32.03 -15.83
N GLU A 462 -19.77 31.40 -15.63
CA GLU A 462 -21.03 32.05 -15.28
C GLU A 462 -21.19 32.06 -13.76
N PRO A 463 -21.07 33.22 -13.07
CA PRO A 463 -21.16 33.28 -11.62
C PRO A 463 -22.49 32.73 -11.12
N LEU A 464 -22.44 31.89 -10.08
CA LEU A 464 -23.64 31.36 -9.44
C LEU A 464 -24.01 32.24 -8.22
N PRO A 465 -25.30 32.49 -7.97
CA PRO A 465 -25.72 33.21 -6.77
C PRO A 465 -25.50 32.33 -5.52
N SER A 466 -25.85 32.84 -4.34
CA SER A 466 -25.77 32.03 -3.12
C SER A 466 -26.67 30.79 -3.20
N LEU A 467 -26.31 29.72 -2.49
CA LEU A 467 -27.12 28.48 -2.46
C LEU A 467 -28.51 28.69 -1.84
N GLU A 468 -28.67 29.75 -1.06
CA GLU A 468 -29.94 30.16 -0.45
C GLU A 468 -30.84 30.95 -1.42
N ASP A 469 -30.27 31.48 -2.51
CA ASP A 469 -31.02 32.21 -3.53
C ASP A 469 -31.92 31.25 -4.32
N ALA A 470 -33.20 31.58 -4.43
CA ALA A 470 -34.18 30.82 -5.20
C ALA A 470 -33.82 30.67 -6.69
N ASN A 471 -32.95 31.55 -7.22
CA ASN A 471 -32.50 31.55 -8.60
C ASN A 471 -31.21 30.75 -8.83
N PHE A 472 -30.55 30.20 -7.80
CA PHE A 472 -29.34 29.37 -7.97
C PHE A 472 -29.51 28.29 -9.03
N ALA A 473 -30.61 27.55 -8.96
CA ALA A 473 -30.88 26.44 -9.85
C ALA A 473 -31.41 26.86 -11.23
N ALA A 474 -31.76 28.14 -11.45
CA ALA A 474 -32.42 28.58 -12.68
C ALA A 474 -31.54 28.39 -13.92
N VAL A 475 -30.23 28.61 -13.80
CA VAL A 475 -29.29 28.43 -14.91
C VAL A 475 -29.24 26.99 -15.42
N PHE A 476 -29.63 26.01 -14.58
CA PHE A 476 -29.63 24.59 -14.92
C PHE A 476 -30.85 24.15 -15.74
N ASP A 477 -31.84 25.02 -15.95
CA ASP A 477 -32.99 24.77 -16.84
C ASP A 477 -32.52 24.38 -18.26
N ARG A 478 -31.34 24.86 -18.68
CA ARG A 478 -30.71 24.54 -19.99
C ARG A 478 -30.29 23.07 -20.16
N PHE A 479 -30.17 22.30 -19.08
CA PHE A 479 -29.86 20.86 -19.14
C PHE A 479 -31.14 20.01 -19.13
N ALA A 480 -32.29 20.61 -18.83
CA ALA A 480 -33.53 19.90 -18.56
C ALA A 480 -34.11 19.14 -19.76
N GLN A 481 -33.64 19.37 -20.99
CA GLN A 481 -34.06 18.56 -22.14
C GLN A 481 -33.49 17.14 -22.11
N ALA A 482 -32.40 16.92 -21.38
CA ALA A 482 -31.85 15.58 -21.18
C ALA A 482 -32.88 14.69 -20.45
N ARG A 483 -32.91 13.42 -20.86
CA ARG A 483 -33.70 12.37 -20.19
C ARG A 483 -33.07 11.98 -18.86
N VAL A 484 -31.73 11.91 -18.82
CA VAL A 484 -30.97 11.58 -17.62
C VAL A 484 -29.98 12.72 -17.34
N ILE A 485 -30.02 13.27 -16.13
CA ILE A 485 -29.04 14.26 -15.66
C ILE A 485 -28.24 13.62 -14.55
N LEU A 486 -26.94 13.45 -14.75
CA LEU A 486 -26.02 12.94 -13.75
C LEU A 486 -25.31 14.12 -13.08
N LEU A 487 -25.49 14.25 -11.77
CA LEU A 487 -24.90 15.28 -10.93
C LEU A 487 -23.81 14.65 -10.06
N GLY A 488 -22.57 15.02 -10.35
CA GLY A 488 -21.38 14.56 -9.66
C GLY A 488 -21.15 15.21 -8.30
N GLU A 489 -20.11 14.74 -7.64
CA GLU A 489 -19.44 15.43 -6.55
C GLU A 489 -17.98 15.02 -6.51
N ALA A 490 -17.07 15.97 -6.28
CA ALA A 490 -15.64 15.67 -6.07
C ALA A 490 -15.37 15.11 -4.66
N SER A 491 -16.38 15.10 -3.77
CA SER A 491 -16.29 14.40 -2.50
C SER A 491 -17.62 14.00 -1.88
N HIS A 492 -17.69 12.84 -1.24
CA HIS A 492 -18.89 12.36 -0.51
C HIS A 492 -19.18 13.09 0.81
N GLY A 493 -18.27 13.94 1.27
CA GLY A 493 -18.32 14.55 2.61
C GLY A 493 -18.56 16.05 2.64
N THR A 494 -18.99 16.67 1.53
CA THR A 494 -19.01 18.13 1.36
C THR A 494 -20.43 18.69 1.22
N SER A 495 -20.82 19.61 2.10
CA SER A 495 -22.18 20.16 2.21
C SER A 495 -22.63 20.94 0.98
N GLU A 496 -21.76 21.78 0.40
CA GLU A 496 -22.10 22.60 -0.77
C GLU A 496 -22.52 21.75 -1.98
N PHE A 497 -21.90 20.57 -2.15
CA PHE A 497 -22.25 19.63 -3.22
C PHE A 497 -23.66 19.04 -3.00
N TYR A 498 -24.00 18.61 -1.77
CA TYR A 498 -25.37 18.15 -1.46
C TYR A 498 -26.40 19.26 -1.62
N LEU A 499 -26.14 20.46 -1.12
CA LEU A 499 -27.06 21.60 -1.22
C LEU A 499 -27.30 22.01 -2.67
N ALA A 500 -26.24 22.08 -3.49
CA ALA A 500 -26.36 22.40 -4.90
C ALA A 500 -27.13 21.33 -5.68
N ARG A 501 -26.78 20.04 -5.49
CA ARG A 501 -27.51 18.91 -6.10
C ARG A 501 -28.98 18.92 -5.70
N ALA A 502 -29.29 19.19 -4.44
CA ALA A 502 -30.66 19.33 -3.94
C ALA A 502 -31.39 20.49 -4.63
N ALA A 503 -30.79 21.67 -4.70
CA ALA A 503 -31.40 22.84 -5.35
C ALA A 503 -31.69 22.61 -6.84
N ILE A 504 -30.72 22.04 -7.58
CA ILE A 504 -30.86 21.69 -8.99
C ILE A 504 -31.98 20.65 -9.17
N THR A 505 -31.98 19.60 -8.35
CA THR A 505 -32.96 18.51 -8.44
C THR A 505 -34.37 18.99 -8.11
N ARG A 506 -34.55 19.84 -7.08
CA ARG A 506 -35.83 20.50 -6.76
C ARG A 506 -36.36 21.26 -7.97
N ARG A 507 -35.52 22.08 -8.62
CA ARG A 507 -35.90 22.85 -9.82
C ARG A 507 -36.33 21.94 -10.97
N LEU A 508 -35.59 20.86 -11.22
CA LEU A 508 -35.89 19.88 -12.27
C LEU A 508 -37.22 19.14 -12.02
N ILE A 509 -37.50 18.78 -10.77
CA ILE A 509 -38.78 18.17 -10.37
C ILE A 509 -39.93 19.15 -10.59
N GLU A 510 -39.81 20.38 -10.06
CA GLU A 510 -40.91 21.34 -10.04
C GLU A 510 -41.25 21.95 -11.41
N ARG A 511 -40.25 22.09 -12.29
CA ARG A 511 -40.40 22.81 -13.56
C ARG A 511 -40.28 21.95 -14.80
N HIS A 512 -39.59 20.80 -14.71
CA HIS A 512 -39.17 20.03 -15.89
C HIS A 512 -39.58 18.56 -15.87
N GLY A 513 -40.46 18.17 -14.93
CA GLY A 513 -41.14 16.87 -14.91
C GLY A 513 -40.23 15.68 -14.58
N PHE A 514 -39.13 15.90 -13.85
CA PHE A 514 -38.32 14.80 -13.33
C PHE A 514 -39.06 14.11 -12.18
N THR A 515 -39.16 12.79 -12.24
CA THR A 515 -39.89 11.96 -11.25
C THR A 515 -39.02 10.87 -10.63
N ILE A 516 -37.77 10.75 -11.06
CA ILE A 516 -36.82 9.76 -10.53
C ILE A 516 -35.63 10.52 -9.96
N VAL A 517 -35.36 10.30 -8.67
CA VAL A 517 -34.07 10.61 -8.04
C VAL A 517 -33.38 9.29 -7.74
N ALA A 518 -32.29 9.02 -8.45
CA ALA A 518 -31.47 7.82 -8.26
C ALA A 518 -30.14 8.22 -7.63
N VAL A 519 -29.68 7.46 -6.64
CA VAL A 519 -28.48 7.79 -5.85
C VAL A 519 -27.52 6.61 -5.81
N GLU A 520 -26.22 6.89 -5.71
CA GLU A 520 -25.15 5.92 -5.43
C GLU A 520 -25.26 5.40 -3.99
N ALA A 521 -26.32 4.65 -3.74
CA ALA A 521 -26.65 4.07 -2.45
C ALA A 521 -27.31 2.71 -2.63
N ASP A 522 -27.27 1.93 -1.57
CA ASP A 522 -27.83 0.59 -1.52
C ASP A 522 -29.34 0.62 -1.78
N TRP A 523 -29.80 -0.31 -2.62
CA TRP A 523 -31.21 -0.42 -2.98
C TRP A 523 -32.13 -0.54 -1.75
N PRO A 524 -31.88 -1.44 -0.77
CA PRO A 524 -32.80 -1.64 0.37
C PRO A 524 -32.97 -0.38 1.24
N ASP A 525 -31.88 0.35 1.49
CA ASP A 525 -31.89 1.55 2.32
C ASP A 525 -32.62 2.70 1.61
N ALA A 526 -32.34 2.89 0.32
CA ALA A 526 -33.06 3.86 -0.49
C ALA A 526 -34.55 3.52 -0.64
N ALA A 527 -34.90 2.23 -0.73
CA ALA A 527 -36.30 1.78 -0.77
C ALA A 527 -37.07 2.08 0.53
N ALA A 528 -36.38 2.20 1.66
CA ALA A 528 -36.98 2.64 2.92
C ALA A 528 -37.33 4.13 2.88
N ILE A 529 -36.39 4.96 2.40
CA ILE A 529 -36.59 6.39 2.19
C ILE A 529 -37.69 6.62 1.16
N ASP A 530 -37.71 5.84 0.09
CA ASP A 530 -38.72 5.91 -0.95
C ASP A 530 -40.14 5.71 -0.41
N ARG A 531 -40.36 4.67 0.40
CA ARG A 531 -41.64 4.43 1.07
C ARG A 531 -42.04 5.61 1.94
N TYR A 532 -41.07 6.21 2.65
CA TYR A 532 -41.29 7.40 3.46
C TYR A 532 -41.70 8.62 2.62
N VAL A 533 -41.02 8.91 1.51
CA VAL A 533 -41.31 10.09 0.66
C VAL A 533 -42.57 9.90 -0.18
N ARG A 534 -42.91 8.67 -0.60
CA ARG A 534 -44.15 8.35 -1.34
C ARG A 534 -45.35 8.11 -0.43
N GLN A 535 -45.14 8.10 0.89
CA GLN A 535 -46.16 7.86 1.93
C GLN A 535 -46.83 6.49 1.79
N SER A 536 -46.03 5.49 1.45
CA SER A 536 -46.44 4.08 1.44
C SER A 536 -46.48 3.52 2.87
N PRO A 537 -47.20 2.41 3.12
CA PRO A 537 -47.23 1.78 4.44
C PRO A 537 -45.83 1.50 4.98
N HIS A 538 -45.61 1.81 6.25
CA HIS A 538 -44.33 1.54 6.92
C HIS A 538 -44.11 0.02 7.03
N ARG A 539 -42.88 -0.41 6.79
CA ARG A 539 -42.43 -1.79 7.03
C ARG A 539 -41.31 -1.80 8.06
N PRO A 540 -41.35 -2.72 9.04
CA PRO A 540 -40.23 -2.93 9.93
C PRO A 540 -39.00 -3.32 9.12
N MET A 541 -37.88 -2.66 9.40
CA MET A 541 -36.56 -3.05 8.91
C MET A 541 -35.75 -3.66 10.04
N HIS A 542 -34.83 -4.56 9.69
CA HIS A 542 -33.89 -5.13 10.66
C HIS A 542 -32.87 -4.10 11.15
N SER A 543 -32.49 -3.15 10.27
CA SER A 543 -31.51 -2.11 10.56
C SER A 543 -32.00 -0.72 10.15
N THR A 544 -31.36 0.31 10.70
CA THR A 544 -31.65 1.70 10.36
C THR A 544 -31.05 2.03 8.98
N PRO A 545 -31.80 2.65 8.04
CA PRO A 545 -31.26 3.04 6.74
C PRO A 545 -30.05 3.95 6.86
N PHE A 546 -29.02 3.66 6.05
CA PHE A 546 -27.75 4.39 5.98
C PHE A 546 -27.03 4.49 7.33
N ALA A 547 -27.17 3.46 8.18
CA ALA A 547 -26.47 3.36 9.46
C ALA A 547 -25.12 2.62 9.35
N ARG A 548 -24.81 2.05 8.18
CA ARG A 548 -23.53 1.40 7.86
C ARG A 548 -22.47 2.42 7.45
N PHE A 549 -21.21 2.00 7.49
CA PHE A 549 -20.11 2.81 6.93
C PHE A 549 -20.34 3.05 5.42
N PRO A 550 -20.14 4.28 4.91
CA PRO A 550 -19.95 5.54 5.66
C PRO A 550 -21.27 6.05 6.27
N THR A 551 -21.27 6.33 7.57
CA THR A 551 -22.50 6.68 8.31
C THR A 551 -23.02 8.11 8.08
N TRP A 552 -22.34 8.91 7.26
CA TRP A 552 -22.64 10.32 7.02
C TRP A 552 -23.05 10.65 5.59
N MET A 553 -22.71 9.80 4.61
CA MET A 553 -22.86 10.11 3.18
C MET A 553 -24.31 10.39 2.79
N TRP A 554 -25.24 9.50 3.18
CA TRP A 554 -26.67 9.69 2.94
C TRP A 554 -27.46 10.08 4.18
N ARG A 555 -26.81 10.02 5.35
CA ARG A 555 -27.41 10.29 6.66
C ARG A 555 -26.84 11.56 7.29
N ASN A 556 -27.09 12.68 6.62
CA ASN A 556 -26.69 14.01 7.04
C ASN A 556 -27.85 15.00 6.95
N LYS A 557 -27.66 16.19 7.52
CA LYS A 557 -28.68 17.26 7.53
C LYS A 557 -29.13 17.71 6.14
N ASP A 558 -28.22 17.74 5.16
CA ASP A 558 -28.53 18.26 3.82
C ASP A 558 -29.43 17.29 3.05
N VAL A 559 -29.14 15.99 3.14
CA VAL A 559 -29.98 14.92 2.57
C VAL A 559 -31.33 14.84 3.28
N ASP A 560 -31.37 14.94 4.61
CA ASP A 560 -32.63 14.95 5.38
C ASP A 560 -33.56 16.12 5.00
N ALA A 561 -32.99 17.32 4.80
CA ALA A 561 -33.73 18.46 4.29
C ALA A 561 -34.28 18.24 2.88
N PHE A 562 -33.54 17.53 2.02
CA PHE A 562 -33.99 17.16 0.68
C PHE A 562 -35.08 16.07 0.69
N ILE A 563 -34.95 15.04 1.52
CA ILE A 563 -35.97 14.00 1.74
C ILE A 563 -37.28 14.63 2.25
N SER A 564 -37.18 15.56 3.21
CA SER A 564 -38.32 16.33 3.72
C SER A 564 -39.02 17.13 2.62
N PHE A 565 -38.26 17.74 1.71
CA PHE A 565 -38.83 18.38 0.52
C PHE A 565 -39.57 17.38 -0.36
N LEU A 566 -38.97 16.22 -0.69
CA LEU A 566 -39.59 15.21 -1.56
C LEU A 566 -40.92 14.73 -0.98
N ARG A 567 -40.96 14.43 0.32
CA ARG A 567 -42.19 14.02 1.01
C ARG A 567 -43.28 15.09 0.91
N ASN A 568 -42.93 16.35 1.16
CA ASN A 568 -43.86 17.47 1.09
C ASN A 568 -44.35 17.75 -0.34
N HIS A 569 -43.48 17.57 -1.32
CA HIS A 569 -43.85 17.66 -2.74
C HIS A 569 -44.84 16.55 -3.12
N ASN A 570 -44.51 15.30 -2.78
CA ASN A 570 -45.33 14.12 -3.07
C ASN A 570 -46.68 14.10 -2.36
N ALA A 571 -46.80 14.75 -1.19
CA ALA A 571 -48.07 14.90 -0.48
C ALA A 571 -49.16 15.59 -1.32
N LYS A 572 -48.76 16.38 -2.32
CA LYS A 572 -49.64 17.15 -3.20
C LYS A 572 -49.85 16.49 -4.56
N LYS A 573 -49.37 15.26 -4.76
CA LYS A 573 -49.34 14.56 -6.05
C LYS A 573 -50.17 13.29 -6.06
N LEU A 574 -50.71 12.96 -7.22
CA LEU A 574 -51.34 11.65 -7.47
C LEU A 574 -50.28 10.55 -7.48
N GLN A 575 -50.67 9.32 -7.19
CA GLN A 575 -49.73 8.20 -7.00
C GLN A 575 -48.77 8.00 -8.20
N GLY A 576 -49.24 8.17 -9.44
CA GLY A 576 -48.41 8.06 -10.66
C GLY A 576 -47.54 9.28 -10.98
N GLU A 577 -47.69 10.38 -10.24
CA GLU A 577 -46.91 11.62 -10.40
C GLU A 577 -45.90 11.84 -9.27
N LYS A 578 -45.91 10.97 -8.26
CA LYS A 578 -44.99 11.06 -7.13
C LYS A 578 -43.56 10.80 -7.59
N VAL A 579 -42.64 11.61 -7.10
CA VAL A 579 -41.21 11.42 -7.27
C VAL A 579 -40.76 10.23 -6.44
N GLY A 580 -40.04 9.30 -7.06
CA GLY A 580 -39.40 8.17 -6.37
C GLY A 580 -37.95 8.47 -6.00
N PHE A 581 -37.47 7.79 -4.95
CA PHE A 581 -36.09 7.83 -4.49
C PHE A 581 -35.51 6.41 -4.62
N TYR A 582 -34.38 6.25 -5.31
CA TYR A 582 -33.90 4.93 -5.70
C TYR A 582 -32.41 4.79 -5.43
N GLY A 583 -32.01 3.64 -4.89
CA GLY A 583 -30.60 3.25 -4.82
C GLY A 583 -30.19 2.62 -6.15
N LEU A 584 -28.94 2.79 -6.54
CA LEU A 584 -28.36 2.14 -7.72
C LEU A 584 -27.30 1.11 -7.36
N ASP A 585 -26.74 1.20 -6.15
CA ASP A 585 -25.55 0.47 -5.78
C ASP A 585 -25.87 -0.94 -5.27
N LEU A 586 -24.83 -1.78 -5.25
CA LEU A 586 -24.94 -3.22 -5.00
C LEU A 586 -24.55 -3.67 -3.60
N TYR A 587 -24.24 -2.74 -2.69
CA TYR A 587 -23.95 -3.12 -1.30
C TYR A 587 -25.24 -3.47 -0.54
N ASN A 588 -25.11 -4.23 0.54
CA ASN A 588 -26.22 -4.77 1.34
C ASN A 588 -26.94 -6.00 0.76
N MET A 589 -26.16 -7.02 0.39
CA MET A 589 -26.68 -8.30 -0.11
C MET A 589 -27.63 -8.96 0.89
N THR A 590 -27.29 -8.90 2.18
CA THR A 590 -28.08 -9.51 3.25
C THR A 590 -29.49 -8.91 3.35
N ALA A 591 -29.62 -7.57 3.31
CA ALA A 591 -30.94 -6.93 3.31
C ALA A 591 -31.71 -7.22 2.02
N SER A 592 -31.04 -7.33 0.87
CA SER A 592 -31.70 -7.71 -0.39
C SER A 592 -32.24 -9.14 -0.38
N ILE A 593 -31.51 -10.11 0.19
CA ILE A 593 -32.03 -11.47 0.40
C ILE A 593 -33.28 -11.42 1.28
N ALA A 594 -33.23 -10.71 2.40
CA ALA A 594 -34.36 -10.56 3.31
C ALA A 594 -35.59 -9.93 2.62
N ALA A 595 -35.39 -8.92 1.77
CA ALA A 595 -36.46 -8.29 1.01
C ALA A 595 -37.13 -9.26 0.01
N VAL A 596 -36.35 -10.07 -0.72
CA VAL A 596 -36.88 -11.09 -1.63
C VAL A 596 -37.70 -12.14 -0.87
N LEU A 597 -37.16 -12.65 0.24
CA LEU A 597 -37.83 -13.66 1.06
C LEU A 597 -39.13 -13.12 1.66
N ALA A 598 -39.13 -11.90 2.21
CA ALA A 598 -40.31 -11.28 2.79
C ALA A 598 -41.43 -11.04 1.76
N TYR A 599 -41.08 -10.73 0.51
CA TYR A 599 -42.04 -10.64 -0.58
C TYR A 599 -42.64 -12.02 -0.90
N LEU A 600 -41.78 -13.02 -1.12
CA LEU A 600 -42.21 -14.37 -1.47
C LEU A 600 -43.05 -15.03 -0.37
N ASP A 601 -42.71 -14.85 0.90
CA ASP A 601 -43.51 -15.38 2.02
C ASP A 601 -44.98 -14.92 1.98
N ARG A 602 -45.22 -13.73 1.43
CA ARG A 602 -46.55 -13.16 1.31
C ARG A 602 -47.28 -13.61 0.05
N VAL A 603 -46.57 -13.75 -1.07
CA VAL A 603 -47.20 -13.96 -2.40
C VAL A 603 -47.09 -15.39 -2.93
N ASP A 604 -46.06 -16.12 -2.54
CA ASP A 604 -45.78 -17.50 -2.96
C ASP A 604 -44.89 -18.20 -1.90
N PRO A 605 -45.48 -18.71 -0.81
CA PRO A 605 -44.73 -19.34 0.29
C PRO A 605 -43.92 -20.57 -0.13
N GLU A 606 -44.34 -21.28 -1.18
CA GLU A 606 -43.60 -22.42 -1.73
C GLU A 606 -42.31 -21.95 -2.41
N ALA A 607 -42.40 -20.90 -3.23
CA ALA A 607 -41.22 -20.25 -3.80
C ALA A 607 -40.31 -19.64 -2.71
N ALA A 608 -40.89 -19.13 -1.62
CA ALA A 608 -40.11 -18.64 -0.48
C ALA A 608 -39.27 -19.74 0.18
N GLN A 609 -39.82 -20.95 0.32
CA GLN A 609 -39.08 -22.10 0.85
C GLN A 609 -37.91 -22.48 -0.05
N ILE A 610 -38.14 -22.54 -1.37
CA ILE A 610 -37.08 -22.79 -2.37
C ILE A 610 -36.02 -21.69 -2.33
N ALA A 611 -36.42 -20.42 -2.16
CA ALA A 611 -35.51 -19.29 -2.05
C ALA A 611 -34.60 -19.38 -0.82
N ARG A 612 -35.14 -19.79 0.34
CA ARG A 612 -34.33 -20.04 1.55
C ARG A 612 -33.28 -21.12 1.31
N GLU A 613 -33.66 -22.21 0.66
CA GLU A 613 -32.73 -23.32 0.35
C GLU A 613 -31.62 -22.88 -0.62
N ARG A 614 -31.95 -22.08 -1.64
CA ARG A 614 -30.97 -21.62 -2.63
C ARG A 614 -30.05 -20.52 -2.11
N TYR A 615 -30.54 -19.64 -1.24
CA TYR A 615 -29.71 -18.64 -0.56
C TYR A 615 -28.91 -19.20 0.62
N ALA A 616 -29.22 -20.41 1.10
CA ALA A 616 -28.55 -21.02 2.25
C ALA A 616 -27.02 -21.13 2.11
N CYS A 617 -26.50 -21.21 0.89
CA CYS A 617 -25.05 -21.27 0.65
C CYS A 617 -24.34 -19.91 0.86
N LEU A 618 -25.08 -18.80 0.79
CA LEU A 618 -24.59 -17.45 1.10
C LEU A 618 -24.74 -17.09 2.59
N SER A 619 -25.66 -17.75 3.31
CA SER A 619 -25.95 -17.47 4.72
C SER A 619 -24.72 -17.48 5.64
N PRO A 620 -23.75 -18.41 5.53
CA PRO A 620 -22.53 -18.39 6.36
C PRO A 620 -21.65 -17.15 6.13
N TRP A 621 -21.78 -16.50 4.98
CA TRP A 621 -20.96 -15.39 4.53
C TRP A 621 -21.66 -14.03 4.63
N SER A 622 -22.91 -14.01 5.12
CA SER A 622 -23.73 -12.79 5.29
C SER A 622 -23.06 -11.71 6.15
N ARG A 623 -22.08 -12.08 6.99
CA ARG A 623 -21.30 -11.18 7.84
C ARG A 623 -19.88 -10.90 7.34
N GLU A 624 -19.40 -11.64 6.34
CA GLU A 624 -18.10 -11.43 5.72
C GLU A 624 -18.14 -11.87 4.24
N PRO A 625 -18.82 -11.13 3.34
CA PRO A 625 -18.95 -11.53 1.93
C PRO A 625 -17.60 -11.61 1.20
N ALA A 626 -16.60 -10.85 1.67
CA ALA A 626 -15.22 -10.97 1.20
C ALA A 626 -14.65 -12.39 1.46
N ALA A 627 -14.98 -13.01 2.59
CA ALA A 627 -14.55 -14.38 2.89
C ALA A 627 -15.15 -15.41 1.92
N TYR A 628 -16.35 -15.16 1.35
CA TYR A 628 -16.92 -15.98 0.28
C TYR A 628 -16.05 -15.98 -0.97
N GLY A 629 -15.58 -14.81 -1.40
CA GLY A 629 -14.70 -14.69 -2.57
C GLY A 629 -13.40 -15.50 -2.40
N ARG A 630 -12.75 -15.45 -1.23
CA ARG A 630 -11.61 -16.33 -0.90
C ARG A 630 -11.96 -17.82 -0.91
N ALA A 631 -13.10 -18.20 -0.31
CA ALA A 631 -13.54 -19.59 -0.27
C ALA A 631 -13.82 -20.15 -1.68
N SER A 632 -14.34 -19.31 -2.59
CA SER A 632 -14.64 -19.68 -3.97
C SER A 632 -13.41 -20.05 -4.81
N LEU A 633 -12.20 -19.67 -4.36
CA LEU A 633 -10.92 -20.03 -4.98
C LEU A 633 -10.39 -21.41 -4.57
N THR A 634 -11.00 -22.06 -3.58
CA THR A 634 -10.54 -23.37 -3.10
C THR A 634 -11.05 -24.48 -4.02
N GLU A 635 -10.15 -25.33 -4.51
CA GLU A 635 -10.48 -26.45 -5.39
C GLU A 635 -11.48 -27.41 -4.71
N GLY A 636 -12.64 -27.61 -5.33
CA GLY A 636 -13.73 -28.45 -4.79
C GLY A 636 -14.83 -27.71 -4.02
N TYR A 637 -14.78 -26.38 -3.90
CA TYR A 637 -15.85 -25.59 -3.27
C TYR A 637 -17.08 -25.44 -4.20
N ALA A 638 -18.28 -25.61 -3.65
CA ALA A 638 -19.53 -25.49 -4.41
C ALA A 638 -19.93 -24.01 -4.60
N LEU A 639 -20.03 -23.57 -5.86
CA LEU A 639 -20.39 -22.18 -6.20
C LEU A 639 -21.89 -21.88 -5.98
N CYS A 640 -22.19 -20.69 -5.45
CA CYS A 640 -23.55 -20.21 -5.20
C CYS A 640 -24.22 -19.59 -6.43
N GLU A 641 -23.43 -19.24 -7.46
CA GLU A 641 -23.89 -18.59 -8.70
C GLU A 641 -25.15 -19.23 -9.30
N ARG A 642 -25.16 -20.56 -9.49
CA ARG A 642 -26.27 -21.28 -10.13
C ARG A 642 -27.55 -21.23 -9.28
N PRO A 643 -27.54 -21.60 -7.97
CA PRO A 643 -28.69 -21.43 -7.09
C PRO A 643 -29.22 -19.99 -7.03
N VAL A 644 -28.35 -18.99 -6.89
CA VAL A 644 -28.71 -17.56 -6.76
C VAL A 644 -29.35 -17.03 -8.04
N THR A 645 -28.72 -17.24 -9.19
CA THR A 645 -29.24 -16.81 -10.50
C THR A 645 -30.58 -17.47 -10.80
N ARG A 646 -30.80 -18.71 -10.33
CA ARG A 646 -32.06 -19.43 -10.54
C ARG A 646 -33.24 -18.77 -9.83
N ILE A 647 -33.04 -18.09 -8.69
CA ILE A 647 -34.10 -17.32 -8.03
C ILE A 647 -34.57 -16.15 -8.88
N LEU A 648 -33.62 -15.39 -9.46
CA LEU A 648 -33.95 -14.31 -10.39
C LEU A 648 -34.72 -14.84 -11.61
N ILE A 649 -34.28 -15.96 -12.19
CA ILE A 649 -34.95 -16.59 -13.35
C ILE A 649 -36.39 -17.00 -12.99
N ASP A 650 -36.59 -17.64 -11.85
CA ASP A 650 -37.92 -18.13 -11.45
C ASP A 650 -38.89 -16.96 -11.15
N LEU A 651 -38.40 -15.84 -10.59
CA LEU A 651 -39.17 -14.60 -10.42
C LEU A 651 -39.56 -13.98 -11.78
N LEU A 652 -38.63 -13.91 -12.73
CA LEU A 652 -38.89 -13.40 -14.09
C LEU A 652 -39.90 -14.27 -14.84
N GLN A 653 -39.85 -15.60 -14.69
CA GLN A 653 -40.82 -16.51 -15.31
C GLN A 653 -42.24 -16.30 -14.80
N LYS A 654 -42.41 -15.80 -13.58
CA LYS A 654 -43.71 -15.51 -12.95
C LYS A 654 -44.10 -14.03 -13.00
N GLU A 655 -43.37 -13.20 -13.76
CA GLU A 655 -43.58 -11.75 -13.85
C GLU A 655 -45.02 -11.37 -14.18
N LEU A 656 -45.60 -11.95 -15.23
CA LEU A 656 -46.99 -11.68 -15.65
C LEU A 656 -48.02 -12.05 -14.56
N GLN A 657 -47.73 -13.05 -13.73
CA GLN A 657 -48.61 -13.51 -12.66
C GLN A 657 -48.52 -12.61 -11.43
N TYR A 658 -47.30 -12.27 -10.99
CA TYR A 658 -47.07 -11.48 -9.77
C TYR A 658 -47.30 -9.98 -9.98
N ALA A 659 -46.89 -9.42 -11.13
CA ALA A 659 -47.04 -8.00 -11.42
C ALA A 659 -48.51 -7.57 -11.51
N LYS A 660 -49.42 -8.49 -11.86
CA LYS A 660 -50.85 -8.22 -11.98
C LYS A 660 -51.53 -7.89 -10.63
N ASN A 661 -50.97 -8.36 -9.52
CA ASN A 661 -51.54 -8.19 -8.19
C ASN A 661 -50.79 -7.14 -7.34
N ASP A 662 -49.47 -7.01 -7.49
CA ASP A 662 -48.59 -6.22 -6.62
C ASP A 662 -47.41 -5.53 -7.36
N GLY A 663 -47.68 -4.92 -8.53
CA GLY A 663 -46.64 -4.47 -9.47
C GLY A 663 -45.45 -3.66 -8.90
N ALA A 664 -45.67 -2.75 -7.93
CA ALA A 664 -44.58 -1.98 -7.33
C ALA A 664 -43.72 -2.79 -6.34
N GLU A 665 -44.36 -3.66 -5.56
CA GLU A 665 -43.68 -4.54 -4.60
C GLU A 665 -42.96 -5.68 -5.32
N PHE A 666 -43.54 -6.16 -6.43
CA PHE A 666 -42.87 -7.10 -7.32
C PHE A 666 -41.63 -6.47 -7.97
N PHE A 667 -41.70 -5.21 -8.42
CA PHE A 667 -40.54 -4.50 -8.96
C PHE A 667 -39.43 -4.35 -7.91
N ASP A 668 -39.76 -3.99 -6.66
CA ASP A 668 -38.80 -3.92 -5.55
C ASP A 668 -38.14 -5.28 -5.28
N ALA A 669 -38.93 -6.36 -5.20
CA ALA A 669 -38.40 -7.71 -5.01
C ALA A 669 -37.51 -8.16 -6.19
N MET A 670 -37.88 -7.84 -7.43
CA MET A 670 -37.10 -8.16 -8.62
C MET A 670 -35.76 -7.42 -8.62
N GLN A 671 -35.76 -6.14 -8.25
CA GLN A 671 -34.53 -5.36 -8.15
C GLN A 671 -33.59 -5.91 -7.09
N ASN A 672 -34.11 -6.27 -5.92
CA ASN A 672 -33.32 -6.96 -4.89
C ASN A 672 -32.78 -8.32 -5.38
N ALA A 673 -33.57 -9.11 -6.12
CA ALA A 673 -33.10 -10.38 -6.67
C ALA A 673 -31.98 -10.21 -7.71
N ARG A 674 -32.03 -9.15 -8.53
CA ARG A 674 -30.94 -8.77 -9.45
C ARG A 674 -29.69 -8.36 -8.68
N LEU A 675 -29.85 -7.52 -7.64
CA LEU A 675 -28.76 -7.10 -6.77
C LEU A 675 -28.05 -8.31 -6.17
N VAL A 676 -28.78 -9.28 -5.59
CA VAL A 676 -28.14 -10.48 -5.01
C VAL A 676 -27.34 -11.28 -6.05
N ALA A 677 -27.85 -11.41 -7.28
CA ALA A 677 -27.14 -12.10 -8.36
C ALA A 677 -25.88 -11.36 -8.84
N ASP A 678 -25.96 -10.03 -8.97
CA ASP A 678 -24.82 -9.22 -9.39
C ASP A 678 -23.78 -9.07 -8.25
N ALA A 679 -24.23 -8.97 -7.00
CA ALA A 679 -23.36 -8.90 -5.83
C ALA A 679 -22.58 -10.22 -5.62
N GLU A 680 -23.17 -11.39 -5.88
CA GLU A 680 -22.44 -12.68 -5.85
C GLU A 680 -21.28 -12.68 -6.87
N ARG A 681 -21.54 -12.21 -8.09
CA ARG A 681 -20.51 -12.08 -9.13
C ARG A 681 -19.44 -11.06 -8.76
N TYR A 682 -19.85 -9.92 -8.23
CA TYR A 682 -18.96 -8.85 -7.76
C TYR A 682 -18.00 -9.34 -6.67
N TYR A 683 -18.51 -10.01 -5.62
CA TYR A 683 -17.67 -10.53 -4.53
C TYR A 683 -16.73 -11.65 -4.98
N ARG A 684 -17.13 -12.42 -6.00
CA ARG A 684 -16.24 -13.40 -6.64
C ARG A 684 -15.13 -12.67 -7.41
N ALA A 685 -15.49 -11.72 -8.28
CA ALA A 685 -14.56 -10.95 -9.12
C ALA A 685 -13.56 -10.11 -8.30
N MET A 686 -13.93 -9.68 -7.08
CA MET A 686 -13.05 -8.94 -6.16
C MET A 686 -11.69 -9.63 -5.94
N TYR A 687 -11.61 -10.96 -6.08
CA TYR A 687 -10.36 -11.72 -5.91
C TYR A 687 -9.68 -12.13 -7.23
N TYR A 688 -10.29 -11.85 -8.38
CA TYR A 688 -9.71 -12.08 -9.71
C TYR A 688 -9.04 -10.82 -10.28
N GLY A 689 -9.51 -9.62 -9.91
CA GLY A 689 -8.85 -8.34 -10.24
C GLY A 689 -9.73 -7.10 -10.00
N ALA A 690 -9.12 -6.00 -9.56
CA ALA A 690 -9.81 -4.74 -9.19
C ALA A 690 -10.61 -4.10 -10.34
N ARG A 691 -10.18 -4.31 -11.60
CA ARG A 691 -10.86 -3.82 -12.80
C ARG A 691 -12.20 -4.50 -13.07
N GLU A 692 -12.23 -5.84 -13.00
CA GLU A 692 -13.43 -6.61 -13.31
C GLU A 692 -14.55 -6.27 -12.32
N SER A 693 -14.17 -6.17 -11.05
CA SER A 693 -15.08 -5.89 -9.97
C SER A 693 -15.62 -4.45 -10.01
N TRP A 694 -14.80 -3.45 -10.37
CA TRP A 694 -15.26 -2.09 -10.69
C TRP A 694 -16.30 -2.09 -11.82
N ASN A 695 -15.96 -2.74 -12.95
CA ASN A 695 -16.82 -2.76 -14.14
C ASN A 695 -18.17 -3.42 -13.86
N HIS A 696 -18.18 -4.48 -13.05
CA HIS A 696 -19.42 -5.12 -12.61
C HIS A 696 -20.31 -4.17 -11.80
N ARG A 697 -19.71 -3.34 -10.92
CA ARG A 697 -20.46 -2.38 -10.10
C ARG A 697 -21.14 -1.30 -10.92
N ASP A 698 -20.39 -0.59 -11.75
CA ASP A 698 -20.97 0.48 -12.55
C ASP A 698 -21.95 -0.03 -13.61
N GLN A 699 -21.71 -1.24 -14.15
CA GLN A 699 -22.67 -1.91 -15.02
C GLN A 699 -23.97 -2.24 -14.27
N HIS A 700 -23.90 -2.68 -13.01
CA HIS A 700 -25.07 -2.88 -12.17
C HIS A 700 -25.85 -1.58 -11.96
N MET A 701 -25.17 -0.49 -11.55
CA MET A 701 -25.81 0.81 -11.36
C MET A 701 -26.53 1.30 -12.62
N PHE A 702 -25.88 1.14 -13.78
CA PHE A 702 -26.49 1.48 -15.07
C PHE A 702 -27.72 0.60 -15.39
N ASN A 703 -27.63 -0.72 -15.17
CA ASN A 703 -28.76 -1.64 -15.37
C ASN A 703 -29.93 -1.31 -14.45
N ALA A 704 -29.66 -0.97 -13.18
CA ALA A 704 -30.67 -0.54 -12.22
C ALA A 704 -31.38 0.73 -12.72
N LEU A 705 -30.63 1.73 -13.19
CA LEU A 705 -31.19 2.95 -13.79
C LEU A 705 -32.08 2.63 -15.01
N GLN A 706 -31.63 1.74 -15.91
CA GLN A 706 -32.42 1.32 -17.07
C GLN A 706 -33.74 0.67 -16.64
N ASN A 707 -33.72 -0.18 -15.62
CA ASN A 707 -34.91 -0.85 -15.10
C ASN A 707 -35.89 0.16 -14.48
N ILE A 708 -35.40 1.13 -13.70
CA ILE A 708 -36.23 2.21 -13.12
C ILE A 708 -36.90 3.03 -14.24
N LEU A 709 -36.13 3.43 -15.26
CA LEU A 709 -36.65 4.19 -16.40
C LEU A 709 -37.69 3.38 -17.19
N ALA A 710 -37.44 2.11 -17.44
CA ALA A 710 -38.36 1.22 -18.14
C ALA A 710 -39.66 1.01 -17.35
N TRP A 711 -39.56 0.80 -16.04
CA TRP A 711 -40.71 0.61 -15.16
C TRP A 711 -41.58 1.87 -15.04
N THR A 712 -40.95 3.03 -14.90
CA THR A 712 -41.66 4.31 -14.79
C THR A 712 -42.30 4.72 -16.12
N GLY A 713 -41.66 4.38 -17.24
CA GLY A 713 -42.20 4.52 -18.59
C GLY A 713 -41.31 5.33 -19.53
N PRO A 714 -41.63 5.35 -20.83
CA PRO A 714 -40.75 5.88 -21.88
C PRO A 714 -40.49 7.39 -21.79
N LYS A 715 -41.38 8.14 -21.11
CA LYS A 715 -41.24 9.59 -20.88
C LYS A 715 -40.58 9.93 -19.54
N ALA A 716 -40.20 8.93 -18.75
CA ALA A 716 -39.59 9.14 -17.45
C ALA A 716 -38.22 9.81 -17.57
N LYS A 717 -37.96 10.74 -16.65
CA LYS A 717 -36.71 11.50 -16.57
C LYS A 717 -36.10 11.34 -15.19
N ALA A 718 -34.79 11.15 -15.15
CA ALA A 718 -34.06 10.81 -13.95
C ALA A 718 -32.95 11.82 -13.65
N VAL A 719 -32.80 12.15 -12.38
CA VAL A 719 -31.59 12.79 -11.85
C VAL A 719 -30.81 11.72 -11.09
N VAL A 720 -29.54 11.55 -11.42
CA VAL A 720 -28.62 10.61 -10.77
C VAL A 720 -27.64 11.39 -9.92
N TRP A 721 -27.49 11.04 -8.64
CA TRP A 721 -26.46 11.59 -7.76
C TRP A 721 -25.44 10.49 -7.48
N ALA A 722 -24.21 10.70 -7.93
CA ALA A 722 -23.09 9.78 -7.68
C ALA A 722 -21.79 10.58 -7.70
N HIS A 723 -20.68 9.96 -7.29
CA HIS A 723 -19.38 10.60 -7.30
C HIS A 723 -18.91 10.97 -8.72
N ASN A 724 -18.01 11.97 -8.83
CA ASN A 724 -17.42 12.36 -10.11
C ASN A 724 -16.75 11.19 -10.85
N SER A 725 -16.15 10.24 -10.11
CA SER A 725 -15.54 9.01 -10.64
C SER A 725 -16.56 8.10 -11.35
N HIS A 726 -17.83 8.14 -10.94
CA HIS A 726 -18.89 7.34 -11.54
C HIS A 726 -19.59 8.07 -12.70
N ILE A 727 -19.82 9.38 -12.59
CA ILE A 727 -20.69 10.10 -13.54
C ILE A 727 -19.97 10.74 -14.72
N GLY A 728 -18.65 10.92 -14.66
CA GLY A 728 -17.87 11.42 -15.79
C GLY A 728 -17.76 10.39 -16.91
N ASP A 729 -17.51 10.75 -18.15
CA ASP A 729 -17.24 9.75 -19.20
C ASP A 729 -15.84 9.13 -19.00
N ALA A 730 -15.77 7.91 -18.44
CA ALA A 730 -14.52 7.22 -18.08
C ALA A 730 -13.52 7.09 -19.24
N ARG A 731 -13.97 7.06 -20.50
CA ARG A 731 -13.08 7.01 -21.68
C ARG A 731 -12.08 8.17 -21.75
N PHE A 732 -12.39 9.26 -21.05
CA PHE A 732 -11.59 10.48 -20.99
C PHE A 732 -10.92 10.68 -19.63
N THR A 733 -10.76 9.59 -18.88
CA THR A 733 -10.05 9.52 -17.60
C THR A 733 -9.00 8.42 -17.64
N GLU A 734 -8.04 8.45 -16.73
CA GLU A 734 -7.05 7.37 -16.52
C GLU A 734 -7.73 6.02 -16.26
N MET A 735 -8.90 6.00 -15.60
CA MET A 735 -9.69 4.79 -15.37
C MET A 735 -10.00 4.07 -16.67
N GLY A 736 -10.53 4.77 -17.67
CA GLY A 736 -10.85 4.18 -18.96
C GLY A 736 -9.64 3.99 -19.88
N MET A 737 -8.69 4.94 -19.85
CA MET A 737 -7.55 4.93 -20.77
C MET A 737 -6.43 3.96 -20.36
N GLU A 738 -6.14 3.85 -19.07
CA GLU A 738 -5.01 3.06 -18.56
C GLU A 738 -5.49 1.78 -17.86
N ARG A 739 -6.61 1.84 -17.11
CA ARG A 739 -7.08 0.70 -16.31
C ARG A 739 -8.17 -0.12 -17.00
N GLY A 740 -8.72 0.37 -18.12
CA GLY A 740 -9.82 -0.26 -18.84
C GLY A 740 -11.09 -0.44 -18.00
N GLU A 741 -11.28 0.47 -17.05
CA GLU A 741 -12.46 0.58 -16.18
C GLU A 741 -13.56 1.38 -16.91
N LEU A 742 -14.82 1.03 -16.64
CA LEU A 742 -16.00 1.74 -17.14
C LEU A 742 -16.77 2.38 -15.99
N ASN A 743 -17.61 3.35 -16.29
CA ASN A 743 -18.50 3.94 -15.30
C ASN A 743 -19.90 4.26 -15.84
N ILE A 744 -20.86 4.53 -14.94
CA ILE A 744 -22.25 4.84 -15.31
C ILE A 744 -22.35 6.09 -16.20
N GLY A 745 -21.45 7.06 -16.05
CA GLY A 745 -21.35 8.24 -16.91
C GLY A 745 -21.10 7.90 -18.37
N GLN A 746 -20.06 7.08 -18.61
CA GLN A 746 -19.76 6.53 -19.93
C GLN A 746 -20.94 5.72 -20.49
N LEU A 747 -21.51 4.80 -19.69
CA LEU A 747 -22.60 3.94 -20.15
C LEU A 747 -23.85 4.76 -20.51
N CYS A 748 -24.20 5.77 -19.71
CA CYS A 748 -25.28 6.72 -20.01
C CYS A 748 -24.99 7.51 -21.29
N ARG A 749 -23.75 7.98 -21.48
CA ARG A 749 -23.37 8.69 -22.70
C ARG A 749 -23.50 7.80 -23.94
N GLN A 750 -23.09 6.55 -23.85
CA GLN A 750 -23.17 5.59 -24.96
C GLN A 750 -24.62 5.21 -25.29
N ALA A 751 -25.46 5.03 -24.27
CA ALA A 751 -26.85 4.60 -24.46
C ALA A 751 -27.80 5.74 -24.85
N TYR A 752 -27.58 6.96 -24.33
CA TYR A 752 -28.50 8.09 -24.48
C TYR A 752 -27.92 9.27 -25.26
N GLY A 753 -26.63 9.26 -25.60
CA GLY A 753 -26.00 10.34 -26.37
C GLY A 753 -26.16 11.70 -25.69
N ARG A 754 -26.83 12.64 -26.37
CA ARG A 754 -27.11 13.99 -25.85
C ARG A 754 -28.31 14.05 -24.90
N ASP A 755 -29.09 12.97 -24.80
CA ASP A 755 -30.17 12.86 -23.82
C ASP A 755 -29.65 12.46 -22.43
N ALA A 756 -28.33 12.29 -22.27
CA ALA A 756 -27.64 12.30 -20.99
C ALA A 756 -26.87 13.61 -20.82
N ALA A 757 -27.04 14.28 -19.68
CA ALA A 757 -26.23 15.43 -19.28
C ALA A 757 -25.33 15.07 -18.09
N LEU A 758 -24.01 15.21 -18.23
CA LEU A 758 -23.03 14.90 -17.19
C LEU A 758 -22.49 16.20 -16.58
N ILE A 759 -22.74 16.43 -15.28
CA ILE A 759 -22.38 17.68 -14.61
C ILE A 759 -21.47 17.36 -13.42
N GLY A 760 -20.18 17.67 -13.54
CA GLY A 760 -19.17 17.47 -12.49
C GLY A 760 -19.15 18.64 -11.50
N PHE A 761 -18.58 18.41 -10.33
CA PHE A 761 -18.41 19.41 -9.27
C PHE A 761 -16.97 19.41 -8.77
N GLY A 762 -16.45 20.55 -8.31
CA GLY A 762 -15.08 20.63 -7.76
C GLY A 762 -14.89 21.70 -6.71
N THR A 763 -13.82 21.55 -5.92
CA THR A 763 -13.40 22.52 -4.90
C THR A 763 -11.89 22.64 -4.78
N HIS A 764 -11.40 23.83 -4.42
CA HIS A 764 -9.99 24.09 -4.19
C HIS A 764 -9.53 23.68 -2.79
N SER A 765 -10.28 24.07 -1.76
CA SER A 765 -9.91 23.87 -0.35
C SER A 765 -11.15 23.86 0.57
N GLY A 766 -10.95 23.64 1.87
CA GLY A 766 -12.04 23.67 2.85
C GLY A 766 -11.98 22.50 3.82
N THR A 767 -13.13 21.97 4.19
CA THR A 767 -13.25 20.77 5.03
C THR A 767 -14.16 19.73 4.39
N VAL A 768 -13.92 18.45 4.71
CA VAL A 768 -14.68 17.29 4.23
C VAL A 768 -14.91 16.32 5.37
N ALA A 769 -16.10 15.71 5.44
CA ALA A 769 -16.35 14.56 6.31
C ALA A 769 -15.82 13.28 5.65
N ALA A 770 -14.81 12.66 6.23
CA ALA A 770 -14.18 11.47 5.70
C ALA A 770 -13.52 10.65 6.82
N ALA A 771 -13.30 9.36 6.59
CA ALA A 771 -12.49 8.53 7.49
C ALA A 771 -11.04 8.44 6.98
N SER A 772 -10.13 8.09 7.89
CA SER A 772 -8.73 7.77 7.54
C SER A 772 -8.56 6.35 6.99
N GLU A 773 -9.42 5.43 7.40
CA GLU A 773 -9.42 4.00 7.03
C GLU A 773 -10.86 3.55 6.76
N TRP A 774 -11.03 2.45 6.02
CA TRP A 774 -12.31 1.76 5.93
C TRP A 774 -12.79 1.37 7.34
N ASP A 775 -14.08 1.55 7.61
CA ASP A 775 -14.69 1.42 8.95
C ASP A 775 -14.15 2.34 10.03
N GLY A 776 -13.25 3.26 9.67
CA GLY A 776 -12.78 4.29 10.57
C GLY A 776 -13.91 5.22 11.01
N PRO A 777 -13.76 5.88 12.17
CA PRO A 777 -14.70 6.91 12.56
C PRO A 777 -14.71 8.05 11.54
N MET A 778 -15.87 8.70 11.38
CA MET A 778 -15.95 9.93 10.60
C MET A 778 -15.10 11.02 11.26
N GLU A 779 -14.26 11.67 10.49
CA GLU A 779 -13.47 12.83 10.89
C GLU A 779 -13.85 14.04 10.01
N ILE A 780 -13.74 15.24 10.57
CA ILE A 780 -13.75 16.47 9.77
C ILE A 780 -12.30 16.76 9.40
N LYS A 781 -11.96 16.58 8.11
CA LYS A 781 -10.59 16.71 7.61
C LYS A 781 -10.46 17.96 6.76
N ALA A 782 -9.32 18.64 6.86
CA ALA A 782 -9.02 19.80 6.02
C ALA A 782 -8.59 19.33 4.61
N ILE A 783 -9.26 19.84 3.58
CA ILE A 783 -8.88 19.59 2.19
C ILE A 783 -7.63 20.41 1.88
N ARG A 784 -6.58 19.77 1.37
CA ARG A 784 -5.37 20.49 0.96
C ARG A 784 -5.70 21.44 -0.20
N PRO A 785 -5.05 22.61 -0.28
CA PRO A 785 -5.14 23.46 -1.48
C PRO A 785 -4.87 22.67 -2.76
N SER A 786 -5.57 22.99 -3.84
CA SER A 786 -5.42 22.29 -5.12
C SER A 786 -3.97 22.24 -5.60
N ARG A 787 -3.59 21.15 -6.28
CA ARG A 787 -2.23 20.99 -6.78
C ARG A 787 -1.96 21.94 -7.96
N PRO A 788 -0.79 22.62 -8.00
CA PRO A 788 -0.44 23.45 -9.15
C PRO A 788 -0.54 22.67 -10.47
N GLY A 789 -1.27 23.24 -11.44
CA GLY A 789 -1.49 22.64 -12.75
C GLY A 789 -2.65 21.65 -12.84
N SER A 790 -3.35 21.34 -11.73
CA SER A 790 -4.61 20.59 -11.76
C SER A 790 -5.76 21.45 -12.32
N TYR A 791 -6.90 20.83 -12.64
CA TYR A 791 -8.08 21.60 -13.02
C TYR A 791 -8.55 22.49 -11.87
N GLU A 792 -8.54 22.01 -10.63
CA GLU A 792 -8.92 22.78 -9.45
C GLU A 792 -8.03 24.02 -9.29
N ASP A 793 -6.73 23.95 -9.60
CA ASP A 793 -5.85 25.13 -9.59
C ASP A 793 -6.21 26.14 -10.69
N LEU A 794 -6.60 25.68 -11.88
CA LEU A 794 -7.08 26.57 -12.94
C LEU A 794 -8.39 27.27 -12.55
N PHE A 795 -9.32 26.52 -11.98
CA PHE A 795 -10.62 27.04 -11.54
C PHE A 795 -10.46 27.99 -10.35
N HIS A 796 -9.60 27.68 -9.38
CA HIS A 796 -9.24 28.59 -8.29
C HIS A 796 -8.69 29.92 -8.82
N LYS A 797 -7.80 29.87 -9.82
CA LYS A 797 -7.21 31.06 -10.46
C LYS A 797 -8.21 31.92 -11.25
N VAL A 798 -9.45 31.46 -11.46
CA VAL A 798 -10.54 32.34 -11.93
C VAL A 798 -10.89 33.39 -10.88
N GLY A 799 -10.65 33.13 -9.59
CA GLY A 799 -10.84 34.10 -8.52
C GLY A 799 -12.30 34.48 -8.29
N ALA A 800 -13.22 33.54 -8.51
CA ALA A 800 -14.63 33.67 -8.20
C ALA A 800 -15.05 32.53 -7.26
N ASP A 801 -15.81 32.87 -6.21
CA ASP A 801 -16.17 31.92 -5.14
C ASP A 801 -16.97 30.71 -5.63
N ARG A 802 -17.81 30.92 -6.64
CA ARG A 802 -18.66 29.88 -7.23
C ARG A 802 -19.13 30.25 -8.63
N PHE A 803 -19.12 29.29 -9.53
CA PHE A 803 -19.56 29.50 -10.91
C PHE A 803 -19.88 28.18 -11.61
N LEU A 804 -20.60 28.29 -12.72
CA LEU A 804 -20.86 27.21 -13.66
C LEU A 804 -20.04 27.43 -14.93
N VAL A 805 -19.50 26.37 -15.49
CA VAL A 805 -18.92 26.35 -16.82
C VAL A 805 -19.69 25.35 -17.67
N ASP A 806 -20.37 25.81 -18.73
CA ASP A 806 -21.05 24.94 -19.70
C ASP A 806 -20.13 24.69 -20.89
N PHE A 807 -19.67 23.44 -21.05
CA PHE A 807 -18.80 23.06 -22.16
C PHE A 807 -19.59 22.84 -23.45
N ARG A 808 -20.93 22.73 -23.44
CA ARG A 808 -21.73 22.43 -24.64
C ARG A 808 -21.91 23.59 -25.59
N ALA A 809 -21.81 24.82 -25.10
CA ALA A 809 -22.06 26.03 -25.88
C ALA A 809 -21.12 26.10 -27.08
N LYS A 810 -21.66 26.34 -28.29
CA LYS A 810 -20.86 26.45 -29.52
C LYS A 810 -19.87 27.63 -29.49
N GLU A 811 -20.18 28.65 -28.71
CA GLU A 811 -19.33 29.82 -28.49
C GLU A 811 -18.07 29.48 -27.67
N HIS A 812 -18.03 28.28 -27.06
CA HIS A 812 -16.98 27.79 -26.18
C HIS A 812 -16.06 26.76 -26.86
N ASP A 813 -16.00 26.70 -28.20
CA ASP A 813 -15.08 25.79 -28.91
C ASP A 813 -13.61 26.03 -28.52
N ASN A 814 -13.24 27.29 -28.23
CA ASN A 814 -11.92 27.61 -27.70
C ASN A 814 -11.73 27.09 -26.27
N LEU A 815 -12.72 27.28 -25.40
CA LEU A 815 -12.71 26.75 -24.03
C LEU A 815 -12.57 25.24 -24.01
N ARG A 816 -13.36 24.52 -24.82
CA ARG A 816 -13.27 23.06 -24.96
C ARG A 816 -11.86 22.63 -25.31
N ARG A 817 -11.23 23.24 -26.33
CA ARG A 817 -9.85 22.89 -26.72
C ARG A 817 -8.84 23.13 -25.61
N VAL A 818 -8.97 24.23 -24.87
CA VAL A 818 -8.08 24.61 -23.76
C VAL A 818 -8.20 23.62 -22.60
N ILE A 819 -9.44 23.27 -22.25
CA ILE A 819 -9.78 22.45 -21.09
C ILE A 819 -9.65 20.94 -21.42
N ALA A 820 -9.72 20.53 -22.68
CA ALA A 820 -9.54 19.14 -23.08
C ALA A 820 -8.11 18.59 -22.91
N ALA A 821 -7.11 19.45 -22.73
CA ALA A 821 -5.75 18.98 -22.49
C ALA A 821 -5.67 18.19 -21.16
N PRO A 822 -5.17 16.94 -21.14
CA PRO A 822 -5.16 16.11 -19.95
C PRO A 822 -4.45 16.78 -18.76
N ARG A 823 -5.12 16.82 -17.61
CA ARG A 823 -4.59 17.34 -16.34
C ARG A 823 -5.11 16.51 -15.18
N LEU A 824 -4.50 16.70 -14.02
CA LEU A 824 -4.99 16.09 -12.78
C LEU A 824 -6.34 16.70 -12.39
N GLU A 825 -7.27 15.84 -11.99
CA GLU A 825 -8.55 16.15 -11.36
C GLU A 825 -8.64 15.42 -10.03
N ARG A 826 -9.28 16.05 -9.04
CA ARG A 826 -9.43 15.56 -7.67
C ARG A 826 -10.69 14.72 -7.48
N TYR A 827 -10.54 13.59 -6.78
CA TYR A 827 -11.59 12.63 -6.45
C TYR A 827 -11.44 12.19 -4.97
N ILE A 828 -12.18 12.82 -4.05
CA ILE A 828 -12.11 12.49 -2.61
C ILE A 828 -13.27 11.58 -2.23
N GLY A 829 -12.99 10.32 -1.97
CA GLY A 829 -14.00 9.37 -1.54
C GLY A 829 -14.50 9.53 -0.11
N VAL A 830 -15.06 8.44 0.42
CA VAL A 830 -15.42 8.31 1.85
C VAL A 830 -14.17 8.23 2.73
N ILE A 831 -13.05 7.82 2.13
CA ILE A 831 -11.71 7.87 2.70
C ILE A 831 -11.00 9.10 2.15
N TYR A 832 -10.35 9.86 3.03
CA TYR A 832 -9.49 10.96 2.62
C TYR A 832 -8.16 10.92 3.37
N ARG A 833 -7.05 10.84 2.64
CA ARG A 833 -5.68 10.87 3.18
C ARG A 833 -4.91 12.07 2.62
N PRO A 834 -4.86 13.20 3.34
CA PRO A 834 -4.11 14.38 2.91
C PRO A 834 -2.63 14.09 2.62
N GLU A 835 -2.05 13.12 3.32
CA GLU A 835 -0.63 12.73 3.24
C GLU A 835 -0.31 12.13 1.87
N THR A 836 -1.24 11.37 1.29
CA THR A 836 -1.08 10.65 0.01
C THR A 836 -1.95 11.20 -1.13
N GLU A 837 -2.53 12.40 -0.96
CA GLU A 837 -3.63 12.92 -1.78
C GLU A 837 -3.40 12.85 -3.31
N ARG A 838 -2.18 13.09 -3.79
CA ARG A 838 -1.86 13.03 -5.23
C ARG A 838 -2.20 11.68 -5.87
N TRP A 839 -2.17 10.59 -5.12
CA TRP A 839 -2.30 9.24 -5.68
C TRP A 839 -3.59 8.58 -5.29
N SER A 840 -4.03 8.80 -4.05
CA SER A 840 -5.32 8.30 -3.60
C SER A 840 -6.49 9.13 -4.10
N HIS A 841 -6.28 10.40 -4.49
CA HIS A 841 -7.36 11.34 -4.78
C HIS A 841 -7.11 12.24 -6.00
N TYR A 842 -6.12 11.97 -6.84
CA TYR A 842 -5.98 12.65 -8.13
C TYR A 842 -5.71 11.67 -9.25
N SER A 843 -6.34 11.90 -10.39
CA SER A 843 -6.15 11.12 -11.61
C SER A 843 -6.14 12.02 -12.84
N TYR A 844 -5.48 11.59 -13.91
CA TYR A 844 -5.48 12.34 -15.17
C TYR A 844 -6.85 12.23 -15.88
N ALA A 845 -7.38 13.37 -16.33
CA ALA A 845 -8.63 13.44 -17.07
C ALA A 845 -8.61 14.55 -18.13
N SER A 846 -9.47 14.43 -19.14
CA SER A 846 -9.88 15.52 -20.03
C SER A 846 -11.26 16.03 -19.60
N LEU A 847 -11.28 17.15 -18.87
CA LEU A 847 -12.48 17.59 -18.12
C LEU A 847 -13.66 17.91 -19.04
N SER A 848 -13.40 18.57 -20.18
CA SER A 848 -14.46 18.97 -21.13
C SER A 848 -14.99 17.82 -22.00
N ASP A 849 -14.25 16.71 -22.06
CA ASP A 849 -14.70 15.49 -22.74
C ASP A 849 -15.43 14.55 -21.77
N GLN A 850 -15.06 14.60 -20.49
CA GLN A 850 -15.70 13.87 -19.40
C GLN A 850 -17.08 14.43 -19.05
N TYR A 851 -17.24 15.76 -19.03
CA TYR A 851 -18.47 16.43 -18.58
C TYR A 851 -19.06 17.37 -19.64
N ASP A 852 -20.38 17.58 -19.56
CA ASP A 852 -21.07 18.64 -20.30
C ASP A 852 -20.93 20.00 -19.62
N ALA A 853 -20.83 20.00 -18.29
CA ALA A 853 -20.65 21.20 -17.50
C ALA A 853 -19.94 20.90 -16.17
N PHE A 854 -19.37 21.93 -15.55
CA PHE A 854 -18.69 21.81 -14.27
C PHE A 854 -19.10 22.93 -13.30
N VAL A 855 -19.48 22.55 -12.09
CA VAL A 855 -19.88 23.45 -11.01
C VAL A 855 -18.72 23.62 -10.04
N TRP A 856 -18.35 24.86 -9.77
CA TRP A 856 -17.21 25.19 -8.92
C TRP A 856 -17.64 25.84 -7.62
N PHE A 857 -16.97 25.45 -6.53
CA PHE A 857 -16.98 26.12 -5.24
C PHE A 857 -15.53 26.29 -4.77
N ASP A 858 -15.06 27.51 -4.54
CA ASP A 858 -13.64 27.73 -4.20
C ASP A 858 -13.29 27.22 -2.80
N GLN A 859 -14.25 27.31 -1.88
CA GLN A 859 -14.15 26.77 -0.53
C GLN A 859 -15.39 25.95 -0.19
N SER A 860 -15.19 24.88 0.59
CA SER A 860 -16.26 23.97 0.98
C SER A 860 -16.21 23.54 2.45
N CYS A 861 -17.32 23.02 2.96
CA CYS A 861 -17.49 22.62 4.35
C CYS A 861 -17.93 21.15 4.46
N ALA A 862 -17.47 20.48 5.52
CA ALA A 862 -17.88 19.13 5.82
C ALA A 862 -19.39 19.04 6.10
N VAL A 863 -20.04 17.95 5.65
CA VAL A 863 -21.43 17.67 6.02
C VAL A 863 -21.59 17.48 7.53
N ILE A 864 -22.79 17.76 8.03
CA ILE A 864 -23.14 17.50 9.43
C ILE A 864 -23.90 16.17 9.51
N PRO A 865 -23.31 15.09 10.07
CA PRO A 865 -23.97 13.79 10.17
C PRO A 865 -25.16 13.85 11.15
N LEU A 866 -26.16 13.01 10.92
CA LEU A 866 -27.22 12.77 11.91
C LEU A 866 -26.77 11.68 12.91
N PRO A 867 -27.29 11.68 14.16
CA PRO A 867 -26.98 10.64 15.13
C PRO A 867 -27.33 9.24 14.60
N THR A 868 -26.40 8.30 14.80
CA THR A 868 -26.54 6.90 14.39
C THR A 868 -26.09 6.03 15.55
N GLU A 869 -26.99 5.18 16.07
CA GLU A 869 -26.59 4.05 16.90
C GLU A 869 -26.09 2.95 15.96
N VAL A 870 -24.78 2.71 15.95
CA VAL A 870 -24.19 1.62 15.19
C VAL A 870 -24.47 0.33 15.96
N ALA A 871 -25.32 -0.54 15.42
CA ALA A 871 -25.53 -1.87 15.99
C ALA A 871 -24.24 -2.69 15.85
N ALA A 872 -23.79 -3.34 16.92
CA ALA A 872 -22.62 -4.20 16.88
C ALA A 872 -22.88 -5.44 16.00
N GLY A 873 -22.07 -5.64 14.95
CA GLY A 873 -22.02 -6.87 14.16
C GLY A 873 -22.74 -6.89 12.80
N GLU A 874 -22.96 -5.73 12.16
CA GLU A 874 -23.42 -5.65 10.76
C GLU A 874 -22.25 -5.29 9.82
N ASP A 875 -21.36 -6.26 9.60
CA ASP A 875 -20.11 -6.07 8.83
C ASP A 875 -20.30 -6.46 7.36
N GLU A 876 -20.66 -5.48 6.53
CA GLU A 876 -20.38 -5.53 5.10
C GLU A 876 -19.77 -4.17 4.74
N THR A 877 -18.45 -4.05 4.81
CA THR A 877 -17.82 -2.73 4.97
C THR A 877 -16.85 -2.31 3.88
N TYR A 878 -16.75 -3.08 2.80
CA TYR A 878 -15.77 -2.81 1.74
C TYR A 878 -16.43 -2.58 0.38
N PRO A 879 -16.83 -1.34 0.09
CA PRO A 879 -16.93 -0.88 -1.29
C PRO A 879 -15.54 -0.52 -1.79
N PHE A 880 -14.86 -1.45 -2.47
CA PHE A 880 -13.67 -1.09 -3.26
C PHE A 880 -14.14 -0.29 -4.49
N GLY A 881 -13.43 0.80 -4.77
CA GLY A 881 -13.65 1.60 -5.97
C GLY A 881 -13.76 3.10 -5.72
N LEU A 882 -12.73 3.70 -5.13
CA LEU A 882 -12.48 5.14 -5.18
C LEU A 882 -11.05 5.39 -5.63
#